data_AF-A0A940IN77-F1
#
_entry.id   AF-A0A940IN77-F1
#
_cell.length_a   1.000
_cell.length_b   1.000
_cell.length_c   1.000
_cell.angle_alpha   90.00
_cell.angle_beta   90.00
_cell.angle_gamma   90.00
#
_symmetry.space_group_name_H-M   'P 1'
#
loop_
_entity.id
_entity.type
_entity.pdbx_description
1 polymer ?
#
loop_
_entity_poly.entity_id
_entity_poly.type
_entity_poly.pdbx_seq_one_letter_code
_entity_poly.pdbx_strand_id
1 'polypeptide(L)'
;MEGSKFDKAVARYRAHLTDIFRVTVDEPLLAAITKWQGPNNYIADNARVSTTDPDEMARLSASLTKRLDLAEDDDGLSDQISTVLAGYGTSNRDKFRVVIAYMITTQLGKRDAFVDPASEDSSSDPNDASTGNGGSDGQNNGQDDGANHEGDQKMPIVFIDARDSERRDTRRLDKMWKDLQARKEKNANLSKDEETTLELLTQLLEDPPNFALENTYVTLRQELSNVLVTKAFPRLKDGMIDEASIDDITREALLVAAVWGAVESEGIVTPGIEDGSLILNDNGVITGIKLEKPTARFGRVMTSAVAQVNSHLDLFRAVLQVMAEAPDVNTTGQLRAKDWLAVTRNLIASGVEFGMPGLQGRIRAAIEDRLSPTREKVTATAEIIIPDLEQHTAQEVQQVNLEAAQALYFAAMMDEARVFDCVDKLAELFQIGAVPLERSSVSEFLYRYIRQTPERISAYERRNHFARVFGAAVGDPDAAGALFRNFDDLWLRFVSAVSDWFRKQQVESLIASKGSFVPSQEQIRKSGLDLAANLSLYCYGGTWFVASELQKDISNYVDLLSSPEIKHLYGARDMWQVIDQISTLEFGRPVNTIRARTMANAGATIIAWLEKKSDALSQVGSILLNPVEISNPPRRTASNAINDPSDFDLLTACEQWLAVEGVAEDIVEVKSGASPSAVTQTAPVRIPPAAQNILGAFGFSHQDDPSGHANGHYANGRMN
;
A
#
# COMPACT_ATOMS: atom_id res chain seq x y z
N MET A 1 24.80 -28.79 6.54
CA MET A 1 23.57 -28.91 5.73
C MET A 1 22.58 -27.92 6.32
N GLU A 2 22.31 -26.82 5.64
CA GLU A 2 21.22 -25.93 6.07
C GLU A 2 19.87 -26.58 5.71
N GLY A 3 19.02 -26.83 6.71
CA GLY A 3 17.67 -27.34 6.50
C GLY A 3 16.77 -26.34 5.73
N SER A 4 15.70 -26.84 5.13
CA SER A 4 14.77 -26.02 4.35
C SER A 4 14.09 -24.95 5.22
N LYS A 5 13.51 -23.90 4.60
CA LYS A 5 12.75 -22.87 5.34
C LYS A 5 11.61 -23.48 6.19
N PHE A 6 11.02 -24.56 5.70
CA PHE A 6 10.03 -25.35 6.43
C PHE A 6 10.63 -26.00 7.68
N ASP A 7 11.77 -26.68 7.55
CA ASP A 7 12.43 -27.34 8.68
C ASP A 7 12.86 -26.35 9.76
N LYS A 8 13.35 -25.16 9.34
CA LYS A 8 13.71 -24.06 10.25
C LYS A 8 12.48 -23.52 11.01
N ALA A 9 11.32 -23.45 10.36
CA ALA A 9 10.07 -23.01 11.00
C ALA A 9 9.51 -24.07 11.96
N VAL A 10 9.47 -25.34 11.55
CA VAL A 10 9.04 -26.47 12.40
C VAL A 10 9.93 -26.57 13.64
N ALA A 11 11.25 -26.46 13.49
CA ALA A 11 12.19 -26.48 14.62
C ALA A 11 11.93 -25.34 15.62
N ARG A 12 11.60 -24.13 15.12
CA ARG A 12 11.25 -22.98 15.96
C ARG A 12 9.97 -23.23 16.76
N TYR A 13 8.91 -23.73 16.12
CA TYR A 13 7.64 -23.99 16.80
C TYR A 13 7.73 -25.14 17.78
N ARG A 14 8.51 -26.18 17.45
CA ARG A 14 8.85 -27.27 18.36
C ARG A 14 9.49 -26.72 19.64
N ALA A 15 10.50 -25.86 19.51
CA ALA A 15 11.17 -25.25 20.67
C ALA A 15 10.20 -24.47 21.55
N HIS A 16 9.27 -23.70 20.96
CA HIS A 16 8.26 -22.99 21.74
C HIS A 16 7.30 -23.93 22.49
N LEU A 17 6.87 -25.02 21.85
CA LEU A 17 6.01 -26.02 22.49
C LEU A 17 6.72 -26.76 23.63
N THR A 18 8.01 -27.09 23.48
CA THR A 18 8.78 -27.77 24.53
C THR A 18 9.20 -26.84 25.65
N ASP A 19 9.65 -25.63 25.34
CA ASP A 19 10.31 -24.76 26.32
C ASP A 19 9.29 -23.95 27.13
N ILE A 20 8.21 -23.50 26.47
CA ILE A 20 7.15 -22.69 27.10
C ILE A 20 6.06 -23.61 27.66
N PHE A 21 5.49 -24.48 26.81
CA PHE A 21 4.33 -25.29 27.18
C PHE A 21 4.70 -26.64 27.79
N ARG A 22 5.97 -27.06 27.70
CA ARG A 22 6.48 -28.34 28.25
C ARG A 22 5.67 -29.55 27.78
N VAL A 23 5.17 -29.50 26.54
CA VAL A 23 4.41 -30.59 25.93
C VAL A 23 5.31 -31.46 25.05
N THR A 24 5.01 -32.76 25.01
CA THR A 24 5.58 -33.65 24.00
C THR A 24 4.97 -33.29 22.65
N VAL A 25 5.83 -32.99 21.67
CA VAL A 25 5.39 -32.50 20.36
C VAL A 25 5.07 -33.67 19.44
N ASP A 26 3.87 -33.62 18.87
CA ASP A 26 3.39 -34.49 17.81
C ASP A 26 3.86 -33.94 16.46
N GLU A 27 4.96 -34.49 15.97
CA GLU A 27 5.67 -33.99 14.78
C GLU A 27 4.79 -33.98 13.51
N PRO A 28 3.99 -35.03 13.20
CA PRO A 28 3.03 -35.00 12.09
C PRO A 28 2.04 -33.84 12.19
N LEU A 29 1.47 -33.62 13.38
CA LEU A 29 0.49 -32.55 13.60
C LEU A 29 1.14 -31.16 13.49
N LEU A 30 2.33 -30.99 14.07
CA LEU A 30 3.07 -29.73 13.96
C LEU A 30 3.41 -29.41 12.50
N ALA A 31 3.87 -30.40 11.73
CA ALA A 31 4.16 -30.25 10.31
C ALA A 31 2.89 -29.92 9.51
N ALA A 32 1.77 -30.58 9.78
CA ALA A 32 0.49 -30.35 9.11
C ALA A 32 -0.05 -28.94 9.38
N ILE A 33 -0.02 -28.46 10.62
CA ILE A 33 -0.45 -27.09 10.97
C ILE A 33 0.49 -26.05 10.37
N THR A 34 1.81 -26.31 10.35
CA THR A 34 2.80 -25.43 9.73
C THR A 34 2.55 -25.28 8.22
N LYS A 35 2.17 -26.38 7.53
CA LYS A 35 1.78 -26.36 6.12
C LYS A 35 0.45 -25.64 5.90
N TRP A 36 -0.52 -25.85 6.78
CA TRP A 36 -1.84 -25.20 6.71
C TRP A 36 -1.75 -23.67 6.79
N GLN A 37 -0.85 -23.12 7.62
CA GLN A 37 -0.60 -21.68 7.69
C GLN A 37 0.02 -21.09 6.40
N GLY A 38 0.56 -21.94 5.52
CA GLY A 38 1.08 -21.55 4.21
C GLY A 38 2.40 -20.76 4.27
N PRO A 39 2.83 -20.17 3.14
CA PRO A 39 4.14 -19.54 2.99
C PRO A 39 4.35 -18.28 3.84
N ASN A 40 3.28 -17.64 4.29
CA ASN A 40 3.33 -16.47 5.19
C ASN A 40 4.04 -16.80 6.51
N ASN A 41 4.05 -18.07 6.89
CA ASN A 41 4.72 -18.60 8.07
C ASN A 41 6.26 -18.51 8.02
N TYR A 42 6.85 -18.25 6.84
CA TYR A 42 8.29 -18.14 6.66
C TYR A 42 8.82 -16.69 6.78
N ILE A 43 7.91 -15.71 6.91
CA ILE A 43 8.24 -14.30 7.13
C ILE A 43 8.17 -14.05 8.64
N ALA A 44 9.24 -13.52 9.23
CA ALA A 44 9.40 -13.46 10.69
C ALA A 44 8.27 -12.71 11.40
N ASP A 45 7.79 -11.62 10.82
CA ASP A 45 6.72 -10.80 11.41
C ASP A 45 5.32 -11.38 11.17
N ASN A 46 5.07 -11.98 9.99
CA ASN A 46 3.77 -12.56 9.66
C ASN A 46 3.48 -13.89 10.39
N ALA A 47 4.49 -14.53 10.96
CA ALA A 47 4.32 -15.75 11.75
C ALA A 47 3.83 -15.48 13.19
N ARG A 48 4.04 -14.26 13.70
CA ARG A 48 3.68 -13.83 15.05
C ARG A 48 2.24 -13.34 15.11
N VAL A 49 1.65 -13.34 16.30
CA VAL A 49 0.27 -12.87 16.57
C VAL A 49 0.29 -11.75 17.60
N SER A 50 -0.26 -10.58 17.23
CA SER A 50 -0.49 -9.46 18.13
C SER A 50 -1.74 -9.71 18.97
N THR A 51 -1.56 -10.14 20.22
CA THR A 51 -2.67 -10.41 21.14
C THR A 51 -3.39 -9.14 21.62
N THR A 52 -2.82 -7.96 21.35
CA THR A 52 -3.42 -6.66 21.67
C THR A 52 -4.25 -6.10 20.52
N ASP A 53 -4.20 -6.71 19.33
CA ASP A 53 -5.00 -6.32 18.18
C ASP A 53 -6.28 -7.18 18.10
N PRO A 54 -7.47 -6.61 18.37
CA PRO A 54 -8.72 -7.36 18.32
C PRO A 54 -9.06 -7.89 16.93
N ASP A 55 -8.64 -7.20 15.85
CA ASP A 55 -8.90 -7.64 14.47
C ASP A 55 -8.04 -8.86 14.13
N GLU A 56 -6.80 -8.91 14.63
CA GLU A 56 -5.91 -10.05 14.43
C GLU A 56 -6.41 -11.29 15.19
N MET A 57 -6.89 -11.10 16.42
CA MET A 57 -7.49 -12.17 17.22
C MET A 57 -8.78 -12.69 16.59
N ALA A 58 -9.62 -11.81 16.03
CA ALA A 58 -10.83 -12.22 15.30
C ALA A 58 -10.51 -13.05 14.05
N ARG A 59 -9.46 -12.68 13.29
CA ARG A 59 -9.00 -13.45 12.12
C ARG A 59 -8.45 -14.81 12.51
N LEU A 60 -7.67 -14.89 13.60
CA LEU A 60 -7.16 -16.15 14.12
C LEU A 60 -8.30 -17.07 14.56
N SER A 61 -9.25 -16.53 15.33
CA SER A 61 -10.43 -17.26 15.80
C SER A 61 -11.23 -17.81 14.62
N ALA A 62 -11.63 -16.95 13.66
CA ALA A 62 -12.38 -17.37 12.49
C ALA A 62 -11.66 -18.43 11.64
N SER A 63 -10.32 -18.33 11.53
CA SER A 63 -9.51 -19.32 10.83
C SER A 63 -9.51 -20.68 11.52
N LEU A 64 -9.53 -20.70 12.86
CA LEU A 64 -9.57 -21.93 13.65
C LEU A 64 -10.98 -22.53 13.69
N THR A 65 -12.03 -21.72 13.89
CA THR A 65 -13.44 -22.16 13.82
C THR A 65 -13.71 -22.90 12.53
N LYS A 66 -13.31 -22.31 11.39
CA LYS A 66 -13.48 -22.93 10.08
C LYS A 66 -12.67 -24.22 9.90
N ARG A 67 -11.46 -24.29 10.45
CA ARG A 67 -10.57 -25.45 10.24
C ARG A 67 -10.91 -26.63 11.16
N LEU A 68 -11.34 -26.35 12.38
CA LEU A 68 -11.68 -27.35 13.39
C LEU A 68 -13.15 -27.79 13.33
N ASP A 69 -13.92 -27.18 12.42
CA ASP A 69 -15.36 -27.40 12.23
C ASP A 69 -16.12 -27.19 13.56
N LEU A 70 -15.95 -26.00 14.14
CA LEU A 70 -16.61 -25.55 15.36
C LEU A 70 -17.83 -24.70 15.00
N ALA A 71 -18.88 -24.74 15.83
CA ALA A 71 -20.05 -23.89 15.65
C ALA A 71 -19.67 -22.40 15.84
N GLU A 72 -20.32 -21.49 15.11
CA GLU A 72 -19.99 -20.04 15.12
C GLU A 72 -20.16 -19.39 16.51
N ASP A 73 -20.93 -20.03 17.41
CA ASP A 73 -21.26 -19.55 18.76
C ASP A 73 -20.64 -20.42 19.88
N ASP A 74 -19.57 -21.19 19.59
CA ASP A 74 -18.92 -22.02 20.60
C ASP A 74 -18.03 -21.18 21.54
N ASP A 75 -18.59 -20.80 22.69
CA ASP A 75 -17.92 -20.08 23.78
C ASP A 75 -16.57 -20.74 24.18
N GLY A 76 -16.43 -22.06 23.96
CA GLY A 76 -15.25 -22.84 24.32
C GLY A 76 -13.96 -22.44 23.59
N LEU A 77 -14.04 -21.92 22.36
CA LEU A 77 -12.85 -21.50 21.61
C LEU A 77 -12.19 -20.25 22.23
N SER A 78 -13.01 -19.31 22.68
CA SER A 78 -12.54 -18.05 23.28
C SER A 78 -11.82 -18.30 24.61
N ASP A 79 -12.33 -19.23 25.42
CA ASP A 79 -11.74 -19.66 26.69
C ASP A 79 -10.41 -20.39 26.48
N GLN A 80 -10.33 -21.23 25.45
CA GLN A 80 -9.09 -21.94 25.12
C GLN A 80 -8.01 -21.02 24.55
N ILE A 81 -8.38 -20.09 23.67
CA ILE A 81 -7.46 -19.04 23.21
C ILE A 81 -6.91 -18.29 24.42
N SER A 82 -7.77 -17.85 25.34
CA SER A 82 -7.36 -17.14 26.55
C SER A 82 -6.42 -17.98 27.42
N THR A 83 -6.70 -19.28 27.58
CA THR A 83 -5.86 -20.23 28.32
C THR A 83 -4.48 -20.41 27.69
N VAL A 84 -4.42 -20.57 26.37
CA VAL A 84 -3.16 -20.72 25.62
C VAL A 84 -2.34 -19.43 25.67
N LEU A 85 -2.99 -18.26 25.56
CA LEU A 85 -2.32 -16.96 25.68
C LEU A 85 -1.77 -16.71 27.09
N ALA A 86 -2.50 -17.13 28.13
CA ALA A 86 -2.01 -17.11 29.50
C ALA A 86 -0.79 -18.02 29.68
N GLY A 87 -0.80 -19.23 29.09
CA GLY A 87 0.34 -20.14 29.07
C GLY A 87 1.57 -19.59 28.33
N TYR A 88 1.36 -18.78 27.29
CA TYR A 88 2.42 -18.08 26.57
C TYR A 88 3.07 -16.95 27.40
N GLY A 89 2.33 -16.36 28.34
CA GLY A 89 2.73 -15.22 29.15
C GLY A 89 2.52 -13.87 28.46
N THR A 90 2.13 -12.86 29.24
CA THR A 90 1.87 -11.50 28.74
C THR A 90 3.14 -10.81 28.23
N SER A 91 4.31 -11.12 28.80
CA SER A 91 5.61 -10.53 28.44
C SER A 91 6.24 -11.11 27.18
N ASN A 92 5.80 -12.28 26.70
CA ASN A 92 6.36 -12.90 25.50
C ASN A 92 5.84 -12.21 24.24
N ARG A 93 6.71 -11.50 23.51
CA ARG A 93 6.34 -10.82 22.26
C ARG A 93 6.28 -11.77 21.06
N ASP A 94 6.82 -12.98 21.20
CA ASP A 94 6.97 -13.98 20.14
C ASP A 94 5.93 -15.09 20.26
N LYS A 95 4.66 -14.68 20.18
CA LYS A 95 3.52 -15.60 20.15
C LYS A 95 3.26 -16.04 18.72
N PHE A 96 3.46 -17.31 18.40
CA PHE A 96 3.37 -17.81 17.03
C PHE A 96 2.01 -18.42 16.73
N ARG A 97 1.46 -18.11 15.55
CA ARG A 97 0.14 -18.57 15.13
C ARG A 97 0.04 -20.10 15.08
N VAL A 98 1.09 -20.77 14.58
CA VAL A 98 1.19 -22.23 14.52
C VAL A 98 1.16 -22.85 15.92
N VAL A 99 1.87 -22.27 16.88
CA VAL A 99 1.94 -22.78 18.26
C VAL A 99 0.58 -22.63 18.94
N ILE A 100 -0.09 -21.50 18.76
CA ILE A 100 -1.44 -21.28 19.29
C ILE A 100 -2.43 -22.29 18.69
N ALA A 101 -2.43 -22.45 17.37
CA ALA A 101 -3.29 -23.42 16.68
C ALA A 101 -3.02 -24.86 17.14
N TYR A 102 -1.76 -25.23 17.32
CA TYR A 102 -1.36 -26.55 17.81
C TYR A 102 -1.93 -26.83 19.21
N MET A 103 -1.78 -25.88 20.14
CA MET A 103 -2.26 -26.03 21.51
C MET A 103 -3.79 -26.16 21.57
N ILE A 104 -4.52 -25.33 20.82
CA ILE A 104 -5.99 -25.39 20.75
C ILE A 104 -6.47 -26.70 20.14
N THR A 105 -5.86 -27.13 19.03
CA THR A 105 -6.18 -28.40 18.36
C THR A 105 -5.99 -29.59 19.30
N THR A 106 -4.91 -29.56 20.09
CA THR A 106 -4.58 -30.60 21.07
C THR A 106 -5.57 -30.59 22.25
N GLN A 107 -5.93 -29.40 22.76
CA GLN A 107 -6.90 -29.25 23.86
C GLN A 107 -8.31 -29.71 23.46
N LEU A 108 -8.71 -29.49 22.21
CA LEU A 108 -10.01 -29.93 21.67
C LEU A 108 -10.02 -31.40 21.21
N GLY A 109 -8.87 -32.08 21.21
CA GLY A 109 -8.76 -33.45 20.68
C GLY A 109 -9.06 -33.56 19.18
N LYS A 110 -8.94 -32.45 18.43
CA LYS A 110 -9.30 -32.36 17.00
C LYS A 110 -8.09 -32.60 16.08
N ARG A 111 -7.19 -33.51 16.44
CA ARG A 111 -6.01 -33.89 15.63
C ARG A 111 -6.39 -34.26 14.20
N ASP A 112 -7.50 -34.97 14.04
CA ASP A 112 -8.00 -35.47 12.76
C ASP A 112 -8.40 -34.35 11.77
N ALA A 113 -8.59 -33.12 12.27
CA ALA A 113 -8.79 -31.96 11.41
C ALA A 113 -7.53 -31.57 10.61
N PHE A 114 -6.36 -32.08 10.98
CA PHE A 114 -5.08 -31.78 10.33
C PHE A 114 -4.33 -33.01 9.83
N VAL A 115 -4.46 -34.15 10.51
CA VAL A 115 -3.76 -35.40 10.18
C VAL A 115 -4.79 -36.51 10.01
N ASP A 116 -4.82 -37.14 8.85
CA ASP A 116 -5.70 -38.30 8.62
C ASP A 116 -5.14 -39.53 9.37
N PRO A 117 -5.91 -40.19 10.26
CA PRO A 117 -5.45 -41.38 10.98
C PRO A 117 -5.03 -42.54 10.05
N ALA A 118 -5.44 -42.55 8.78
CA ALA A 118 -5.04 -43.56 7.80
C ALA A 118 -3.62 -43.36 7.20
N SER A 119 -2.95 -42.25 7.51
CA SER A 119 -1.67 -41.88 6.89
C SER A 119 -0.40 -42.30 7.67
N GLU A 120 -0.55 -42.95 8.83
CA GLU A 120 0.57 -43.21 9.76
C GLU A 120 1.31 -44.55 9.56
N ASP A 121 0.81 -45.47 8.72
CA ASP A 121 1.42 -46.81 8.56
C ASP A 121 2.54 -46.90 7.49
N SER A 122 3.11 -45.78 7.05
CA SER A 122 4.19 -45.79 6.05
C SER A 122 5.39 -44.91 6.39
N SER A 123 6.01 -45.14 7.55
CA SER A 123 7.45 -44.87 7.69
C SER A 123 8.09 -45.59 8.88
N SER A 124 8.65 -46.77 8.63
CA SER A 124 9.75 -47.30 9.41
C SER A 124 10.86 -47.81 8.49
N ASP A 125 12.08 -47.38 8.84
CA ASP A 125 13.41 -47.73 8.34
C ASP A 125 13.95 -47.15 7.00
N PRO A 126 14.99 -46.28 7.06
CA PRO A 126 15.77 -45.85 5.92
C PRO A 126 16.99 -46.77 5.76
N ASN A 127 16.85 -47.86 5.02
CA ASN A 127 17.95 -48.60 4.38
C ASN A 127 17.37 -49.76 3.56
N ASP A 128 17.18 -49.59 2.25
CA ASP A 128 17.82 -50.50 1.30
C ASP A 128 17.81 -49.93 -0.11
N ALA A 129 18.90 -50.20 -0.82
CA ALA A 129 19.14 -49.79 -2.18
C ALA A 129 18.71 -50.86 -3.18
N SER A 130 18.49 -50.40 -4.41
CA SER A 130 18.71 -51.11 -5.67
C SER A 130 17.55 -51.90 -6.33
N THR A 131 17.35 -51.54 -7.60
CA THR A 131 17.10 -52.39 -8.79
C THR A 131 15.85 -53.28 -8.86
N GLY A 132 15.14 -53.18 -10.00
CA GLY A 132 14.55 -54.37 -10.63
C GLY A 132 13.14 -54.23 -11.22
N ASN A 133 13.10 -53.86 -12.50
CA ASN A 133 12.18 -54.28 -13.56
C ASN A 133 11.15 -55.42 -13.32
N GLY A 134 9.92 -55.24 -13.83
CA GLY A 134 9.18 -56.30 -14.58
C GLY A 134 7.81 -56.81 -14.05
N GLY A 135 6.79 -56.77 -14.91
CA GLY A 135 5.91 -57.94 -15.16
C GLY A 135 4.54 -58.05 -14.49
N SER A 136 3.51 -57.61 -15.23
CA SER A 136 2.25 -58.31 -15.62
C SER A 136 1.55 -59.38 -14.75
N ASP A 137 0.21 -59.29 -14.82
CA ASP A 137 -0.83 -60.34 -14.94
C ASP A 137 -1.54 -60.94 -13.70
N GLY A 138 -2.88 -61.01 -13.84
CA GLY A 138 -3.79 -61.92 -13.11
C GLY A 138 -5.01 -61.22 -12.48
N GLN A 139 -6.09 -60.94 -13.22
CA GLN A 139 -7.35 -61.71 -13.28
C GLN A 139 -7.92 -62.10 -11.89
N ASN A 140 -8.97 -61.48 -11.36
CA ASN A 140 -10.41 -61.42 -11.73
C ASN A 140 -11.31 -62.50 -11.03
N ASN A 141 -12.47 -62.02 -10.57
CA ASN A 141 -13.78 -62.67 -10.32
C ASN A 141 -14.23 -63.19 -8.92
N GLY A 142 -15.45 -62.70 -8.57
CA GLY A 142 -16.42 -63.25 -7.60
C GLY A 142 -16.97 -62.17 -6.63
N GLN A 143 -17.91 -61.26 -6.95
CA GLN A 143 -19.32 -61.41 -7.39
C GLN A 143 -20.19 -62.04 -6.27
N ASP A 144 -21.32 -61.51 -5.80
CA ASP A 144 -22.10 -60.26 -5.88
C ASP A 144 -23.09 -60.33 -4.69
N ASP A 145 -23.80 -59.23 -4.41
CA ASP A 145 -25.09 -59.10 -3.71
C ASP A 145 -25.08 -58.13 -2.50
N GLY A 146 -25.47 -56.87 -2.79
CA GLY A 146 -26.60 -56.27 -2.08
C GLY A 146 -26.36 -55.15 -1.05
N ALA A 147 -26.41 -53.91 -1.55
CA ALA A 147 -26.96 -52.70 -0.90
C ALA A 147 -26.19 -52.04 0.27
N ASN A 148 -25.42 -50.99 -0.06
CA ASN A 148 -25.73 -49.60 0.29
C ASN A 148 -24.77 -48.65 -0.44
N HIS A 149 -25.29 -47.89 -1.41
CA HIS A 149 -24.58 -46.74 -1.96
C HIS A 149 -24.64 -45.61 -0.93
N GLU A 150 -23.55 -45.40 -0.16
CA GLU A 150 -23.25 -44.08 0.39
C GLU A 150 -22.55 -43.29 -0.71
N GLY A 151 -23.28 -42.31 -1.25
CA GLY A 151 -22.92 -41.59 -2.46
C GLY A 151 -21.71 -40.67 -2.27
N ASP A 152 -20.91 -40.57 -3.33
CA ASP A 152 -20.00 -39.46 -3.59
C ASP A 152 -20.72 -38.12 -3.31
N GLN A 153 -20.42 -37.47 -2.19
CA GLN A 153 -20.71 -36.06 -2.00
C GLN A 153 -19.78 -35.26 -2.94
N LYS A 154 -20.22 -35.07 -4.18
CA LYS A 154 -19.57 -34.13 -5.11
C LYS A 154 -19.62 -32.73 -4.51
N MET A 155 -18.46 -32.13 -4.25
CA MET A 155 -18.38 -30.77 -3.71
C MET A 155 -18.83 -29.74 -4.75
N PRO A 156 -19.59 -28.69 -4.35
CA PRO A 156 -20.05 -27.64 -5.28
C PRO A 156 -18.89 -26.81 -5.83
N ILE A 157 -18.98 -26.39 -7.10
CA ILE A 157 -17.97 -25.55 -7.75
C ILE A 157 -18.11 -24.11 -7.25
N VAL A 158 -17.04 -23.59 -6.66
CA VAL A 158 -16.99 -22.22 -6.11
C VAL A 158 -15.99 -21.38 -6.87
N PHE A 159 -16.44 -20.28 -7.47
CA PHE A 159 -15.59 -19.24 -8.02
C PHE A 159 -15.18 -18.24 -6.94
N ILE A 160 -13.93 -18.32 -6.49
CA ILE A 160 -13.44 -17.50 -5.36
C ILE A 160 -13.35 -16.03 -5.69
N ASP A 161 -13.04 -15.68 -6.93
CA ASP A 161 -12.99 -14.31 -7.40
C ASP A 161 -14.38 -13.67 -7.42
N ALA A 162 -15.42 -14.43 -7.80
CA ALA A 162 -16.80 -14.00 -7.64
C ALA A 162 -17.20 -13.84 -6.17
N ARG A 163 -16.90 -14.84 -5.32
CA ARG A 163 -17.21 -14.82 -3.89
C ARG A 163 -16.54 -13.66 -3.15
N ASP A 164 -15.25 -13.44 -3.40
CA ASP A 164 -14.48 -12.39 -2.75
C ASP A 164 -14.97 -11.00 -3.16
N SER A 165 -15.43 -10.86 -4.40
CA SER A 165 -16.05 -9.64 -4.89
C SER A 165 -17.41 -9.38 -4.23
N GLU A 166 -18.29 -10.38 -4.16
CA GLU A 166 -19.58 -10.31 -3.46
C GLU A 166 -19.39 -9.91 -1.98
N ARG A 167 -18.39 -10.49 -1.30
CA ARG A 167 -18.04 -10.15 0.10
C ARG A 167 -17.52 -8.72 0.26
N ARG A 168 -16.70 -8.23 -0.68
CA ARG A 168 -16.19 -6.84 -0.64
C ARG A 168 -17.33 -5.85 -0.75
N ASP A 169 -18.25 -6.05 -1.69
CA ASP A 169 -19.37 -5.15 -1.91
C ASP A 169 -20.40 -5.22 -0.78
N THR A 170 -20.67 -6.42 -0.25
CA THR A 170 -21.54 -6.57 0.94
C THR A 170 -20.98 -5.82 2.15
N ARG A 171 -19.66 -5.90 2.40
CA ARG A 171 -18.99 -5.12 3.46
C ARG A 171 -19.05 -3.62 3.21
N ARG A 172 -18.96 -3.18 1.95
CA ARG A 172 -19.09 -1.77 1.57
C ARG A 172 -20.48 -1.24 1.90
N LEU A 173 -21.52 -2.00 1.56
CA LEU A 173 -22.92 -1.64 1.85
C LEU A 173 -23.21 -1.63 3.35
N ASP A 174 -22.74 -2.64 4.10
CA ASP A 174 -22.84 -2.71 5.56
C ASP A 174 -22.14 -1.52 6.24
N LYS A 175 -20.93 -1.16 5.77
CA LYS A 175 -20.23 0.04 6.27
C LYS A 175 -21.02 1.32 6.00
N MET A 176 -21.56 1.48 4.79
CA MET A 176 -22.36 2.65 4.41
C MET A 176 -23.63 2.77 5.26
N TRP A 177 -24.27 1.64 5.57
CA TRP A 177 -25.42 1.60 6.47
C TRP A 177 -25.03 2.03 7.89
N LYS A 178 -23.94 1.46 8.45
CA LYS A 178 -23.41 1.83 9.78
C LYS A 178 -23.07 3.32 9.87
N ASP A 179 -22.45 3.88 8.83
CA ASP A 179 -22.07 5.29 8.79
C ASP A 179 -23.31 6.22 8.79
N LEU A 180 -24.32 5.90 7.97
CA LEU A 180 -25.58 6.66 7.94
C LEU A 180 -26.38 6.52 9.24
N GLN A 181 -26.41 5.32 9.83
CA GLN A 181 -27.07 5.08 11.11
C GLN A 181 -26.38 5.84 12.24
N ALA A 182 -25.05 5.78 12.33
CA ALA A 182 -24.30 6.52 13.35
C ALA A 182 -24.48 8.04 13.22
N ARG A 183 -24.65 8.56 11.99
CA ARG A 183 -25.00 9.97 11.76
C ARG A 183 -26.41 10.31 12.23
N LYS A 184 -27.38 9.42 12.01
CA LYS A 184 -28.76 9.55 12.52
C LYS A 184 -28.80 9.58 14.05
N GLU A 185 -28.08 8.67 14.69
CA GLU A 185 -28.00 8.55 16.16
C GLU A 185 -27.33 9.77 16.81
N LYS A 186 -26.41 10.44 16.10
CA LYS A 186 -25.76 11.68 16.56
C LYS A 186 -26.60 12.96 16.36
N ASN A 187 -27.88 12.85 16.02
CA ASN A 187 -28.78 13.98 15.71
C ASN A 187 -28.27 14.88 14.57
N ALA A 188 -27.52 14.33 13.60
CA ALA A 188 -27.20 15.07 12.39
C ALA A 188 -28.40 15.06 11.44
N ASN A 189 -28.74 16.22 10.86
CA ASN A 189 -29.76 16.29 9.80
C ASN A 189 -29.23 15.53 8.58
N LEU A 190 -29.79 14.35 8.32
CA LEU A 190 -29.58 13.64 7.06
C LEU A 190 -30.35 14.36 5.94
N SER A 191 -29.78 14.37 4.74
CA SER A 191 -30.53 14.77 3.55
C SER A 191 -31.70 13.80 3.32
N LYS A 192 -32.76 14.26 2.67
CA LYS A 192 -33.90 13.41 2.28
C LYS A 192 -33.45 12.18 1.47
N ASP A 193 -32.42 12.33 0.66
CA ASP A 193 -31.84 11.23 -0.13
C ASP A 193 -31.05 10.25 0.76
N GLU A 194 -30.36 10.75 1.79
CA GLU A 194 -29.63 9.93 2.76
C GLU A 194 -30.58 9.16 3.69
N GLU A 195 -31.70 9.77 4.10
CA GLU A 195 -32.76 9.10 4.85
C GLU A 195 -33.39 7.97 4.04
N THR A 196 -33.70 8.24 2.77
CA THR A 196 -34.23 7.24 1.82
C THR A 196 -33.24 6.10 1.61
N THR A 197 -31.94 6.42 1.50
CA THR A 197 -30.86 5.44 1.35
C THR A 197 -30.68 4.59 2.61
N LEU A 198 -30.79 5.19 3.79
CA LEU A 198 -30.72 4.48 5.06
C LEU A 198 -31.91 3.53 5.24
N GLU A 199 -33.13 3.98 4.95
CA GLU A 199 -34.33 3.12 4.98
C GLU A 199 -34.20 1.94 4.00
N LEU A 200 -33.71 2.21 2.79
CA LEU A 200 -33.39 1.18 1.80
C LEU A 200 -32.40 0.16 2.33
N LEU A 201 -31.23 0.62 2.81
CA LEU A 201 -30.17 -0.27 3.28
C LEU A 201 -30.64 -1.09 4.48
N THR A 202 -31.47 -0.51 5.34
CA THR A 202 -32.08 -1.21 6.48
C THR A 202 -32.99 -2.34 5.99
N GLN A 203 -33.90 -2.07 5.03
CA GLN A 203 -34.74 -3.11 4.45
C GLN A 203 -33.93 -4.20 3.74
N LEU A 204 -32.87 -3.83 3.01
CA LEU A 204 -31.99 -4.77 2.29
C LEU A 204 -31.16 -5.65 3.22
N LEU A 205 -30.80 -5.17 4.42
CA LEU A 205 -30.03 -5.92 5.42
C LEU A 205 -30.92 -6.78 6.32
N GLU A 206 -32.16 -6.36 6.60
CA GLU A 206 -33.12 -7.09 7.43
C GLU A 206 -33.79 -8.27 6.68
N ASP A 207 -34.15 -8.08 5.40
CA ASP A 207 -34.71 -9.13 4.54
C ASP A 207 -33.98 -9.08 3.18
N PRO A 208 -32.79 -9.71 3.07
CA PRO A 208 -32.01 -9.66 1.85
C PRO A 208 -32.82 -10.29 0.72
N PRO A 209 -33.23 -9.51 -0.28
CA PRO A 209 -34.05 -10.06 -1.35
C PRO A 209 -33.24 -11.09 -2.13
N ASN A 210 -33.91 -12.01 -2.82
CA ASN A 210 -33.26 -13.09 -3.60
C ASN A 210 -32.34 -12.61 -4.75
N PHE A 211 -31.99 -11.33 -4.85
CA PHE A 211 -31.06 -10.75 -5.81
C PHE A 211 -29.71 -10.37 -5.18
N ALA A 212 -28.62 -10.50 -5.95
CA ALA A 212 -27.29 -10.02 -5.54
C ALA A 212 -27.24 -8.48 -5.63
N LEU A 213 -26.64 -7.83 -4.62
CA LEU A 213 -26.51 -6.37 -4.52
C LEU A 213 -25.19 -5.82 -5.10
N GLU A 214 -24.38 -6.69 -5.69
CA GLU A 214 -23.08 -6.33 -6.27
C GLU A 214 -23.25 -5.53 -7.57
N ASN A 215 -22.55 -4.41 -7.72
CA ASN A 215 -22.66 -3.53 -8.90
C ASN A 215 -22.47 -4.31 -10.21
N THR A 216 -21.52 -5.25 -10.21
CA THR A 216 -21.22 -6.12 -11.34
C THR A 216 -22.35 -7.10 -11.63
N TYR A 217 -22.95 -7.76 -10.63
CA TYR A 217 -24.08 -8.67 -10.87
C TYR A 217 -25.34 -7.95 -11.32
N VAL A 218 -25.64 -6.78 -10.74
CA VAL A 218 -26.81 -5.99 -11.14
C VAL A 218 -26.65 -5.53 -12.58
N THR A 219 -25.45 -5.07 -12.97
CA THR A 219 -25.12 -4.73 -14.36
C THR A 219 -25.27 -5.94 -15.27
N LEU A 220 -24.67 -7.08 -14.91
CA LEU A 220 -24.77 -8.30 -15.70
C LEU A 220 -26.22 -8.76 -15.86
N ARG A 221 -27.04 -8.66 -14.82
CA ARG A 221 -28.45 -9.01 -14.86
C ARG A 221 -29.23 -8.14 -15.84
N GLN A 222 -29.06 -6.82 -15.76
CA GLN A 222 -29.74 -5.89 -16.66
C GLN A 222 -29.33 -6.14 -18.11
N GLU A 223 -28.03 -6.25 -18.37
CA GLU A 223 -27.50 -6.34 -19.72
C GLU A 223 -27.71 -7.73 -20.35
N LEU A 224 -27.54 -8.81 -19.58
CA LEU A 224 -27.78 -10.17 -20.06
C LEU A 224 -29.26 -10.55 -20.10
N SER A 225 -30.16 -9.81 -19.45
CA SER A 225 -31.61 -10.12 -19.48
C SER A 225 -32.18 -10.21 -20.91
N ASN A 226 -31.59 -9.50 -21.86
CA ASN A 226 -31.97 -9.52 -23.28
C ASN A 226 -31.36 -10.70 -24.06
N VAL A 227 -30.37 -11.38 -23.50
CA VAL A 227 -29.60 -12.47 -24.09
C VAL A 227 -30.01 -13.84 -23.52
N LEU A 228 -30.53 -13.86 -22.30
CA LEU A 228 -30.97 -15.07 -21.60
C LEU A 228 -32.33 -15.55 -22.12
N VAL A 229 -32.48 -16.88 -22.26
CA VAL A 229 -33.72 -17.51 -22.76
C VAL A 229 -34.75 -17.63 -21.64
N THR A 230 -34.30 -17.90 -20.41
CA THR A 230 -35.13 -17.95 -19.21
C THR A 230 -35.20 -16.55 -18.56
N LYS A 231 -36.39 -16.17 -18.09
CA LYS A 231 -36.56 -14.88 -17.36
C LYS A 231 -35.97 -14.90 -15.93
N ALA A 232 -35.59 -16.08 -15.44
CA ALA A 232 -34.91 -16.24 -14.16
C ALA A 232 -33.40 -16.11 -14.39
N PHE A 233 -32.81 -15.02 -13.89
CA PHE A 233 -31.38 -14.78 -13.97
C PHE A 233 -30.65 -15.66 -12.93
N PRO A 234 -29.73 -16.56 -13.33
CA PRO A 234 -29.00 -17.37 -12.38
C PRO A 234 -28.01 -16.50 -11.58
N ARG A 235 -28.05 -16.63 -10.26
CA ARG A 235 -27.12 -15.96 -9.34
C ARG A 235 -26.03 -16.95 -8.93
N LEU A 236 -24.78 -16.51 -8.86
CA LEU A 236 -23.76 -17.24 -8.11
C LEU A 236 -23.87 -16.82 -6.64
N LYS A 237 -24.35 -17.72 -5.76
CA LYS A 237 -24.50 -17.42 -4.32
C LYS A 237 -23.19 -17.78 -3.62
N ASP A 238 -22.51 -16.83 -2.97
CA ASP A 238 -21.16 -17.06 -2.41
C ASP A 238 -20.17 -17.56 -3.49
N GLY A 239 -20.33 -17.09 -4.73
CA GLY A 239 -19.57 -17.58 -5.88
C GLY A 239 -19.87 -19.02 -6.30
N MET A 240 -20.88 -19.67 -5.73
CA MET A 240 -21.30 -21.03 -6.08
C MET A 240 -22.23 -21.05 -7.29
N ILE A 241 -22.02 -21.99 -8.20
CA ILE A 241 -23.02 -22.36 -9.21
C ILE A 241 -23.98 -23.36 -8.54
N ASP A 242 -25.24 -22.98 -8.38
CA ASP A 242 -26.22 -23.70 -7.52
C ASP A 242 -26.81 -24.96 -8.19
N GLU A 243 -25.97 -25.95 -8.55
CA GLU A 243 -26.40 -27.19 -9.21
C GLU A 243 -25.60 -28.44 -8.79
N ALA A 244 -26.26 -29.62 -8.80
CA ALA A 244 -25.78 -30.87 -8.19
C ALA A 244 -24.69 -31.61 -8.98
N SER A 245 -24.54 -31.34 -10.29
CA SER A 245 -23.52 -31.93 -11.17
C SER A 245 -23.07 -30.94 -12.24
N ILE A 246 -21.84 -31.07 -12.75
CA ILE A 246 -21.32 -30.23 -13.85
C ILE A 246 -22.18 -30.36 -15.11
N ASP A 247 -22.76 -31.54 -15.33
CA ASP A 247 -23.67 -31.81 -16.44
C ASP A 247 -24.99 -31.05 -16.32
N ASP A 248 -25.42 -30.77 -15.08
CA ASP A 248 -26.66 -30.07 -14.79
C ASP A 248 -26.50 -28.56 -15.01
N ILE A 249 -25.31 -28.00 -14.76
CA ILE A 249 -25.03 -26.54 -14.85
C ILE A 249 -25.65 -25.92 -16.11
N THR A 250 -26.66 -25.08 -15.90
CA THR A 250 -27.36 -24.37 -16.97
C THR A 250 -26.43 -23.53 -17.84
N ARG A 251 -26.77 -23.39 -19.13
CA ARG A 251 -26.05 -22.52 -20.07
C ARG A 251 -25.98 -21.08 -19.54
N GLU A 252 -27.07 -20.63 -18.95
CA GLU A 252 -27.21 -19.30 -18.37
C GLU A 252 -26.22 -19.08 -17.23
N ALA A 253 -26.01 -20.07 -16.35
CA ALA A 253 -25.03 -19.97 -15.27
C ALA A 253 -23.59 -19.90 -15.79
N LEU A 254 -23.25 -20.68 -16.83
CA LEU A 254 -21.94 -20.61 -17.49
C LEU A 254 -21.69 -19.27 -18.17
N LEU A 255 -22.72 -18.69 -18.78
CA LEU A 255 -22.64 -17.36 -19.39
C LEU A 255 -22.35 -16.29 -18.34
N VAL A 256 -23.07 -16.30 -17.22
CA VAL A 256 -22.85 -15.35 -16.13
C VAL A 256 -21.43 -15.48 -15.59
N ALA A 257 -20.96 -16.71 -15.32
CA ALA A 257 -19.60 -16.96 -14.85
C ALA A 257 -18.51 -16.55 -15.86
N ALA A 258 -18.74 -16.76 -17.16
CA ALA A 258 -17.76 -16.43 -18.19
C ALA A 258 -17.66 -14.92 -18.43
N VAL A 259 -18.79 -14.21 -18.45
CA VAL A 259 -18.78 -12.74 -18.54
C VAL A 259 -18.17 -12.14 -17.28
N TRP A 260 -18.46 -12.71 -16.11
CA TRP A 260 -17.80 -12.34 -14.85
C TRP A 260 -16.27 -12.45 -14.95
N GLY A 261 -15.78 -13.63 -15.33
CA GLY A 261 -14.34 -13.86 -15.51
C GLY A 261 -13.72 -12.93 -16.55
N ALA A 262 -14.48 -12.50 -17.57
CA ALA A 262 -14.00 -11.58 -18.60
C ALA A 262 -13.86 -10.14 -18.08
N VAL A 263 -14.84 -9.67 -17.32
CA VAL A 263 -14.83 -8.35 -16.67
C VAL A 263 -13.66 -8.25 -15.69
N GLU A 264 -13.47 -9.28 -14.86
CA GLU A 264 -12.39 -9.34 -13.87
C GLU A 264 -11.00 -9.46 -14.53
N SER A 265 -10.88 -10.28 -15.58
CA SER A 265 -9.61 -10.43 -16.32
C SER A 265 -9.16 -9.15 -17.00
N GLU A 266 -10.08 -8.29 -17.42
CA GLU A 266 -9.78 -7.05 -18.13
C GLU A 266 -9.78 -5.81 -17.23
N GLY A 267 -10.05 -5.98 -15.93
CA GLY A 267 -10.10 -4.90 -14.94
C GLY A 267 -11.15 -3.83 -15.28
N ILE A 268 -12.30 -4.24 -15.80
CA ILE A 268 -13.34 -3.31 -16.24
C ILE A 268 -14.14 -2.82 -15.04
N VAL A 269 -14.20 -1.50 -14.87
CA VAL A 269 -15.09 -0.87 -13.89
C VAL A 269 -16.53 -1.04 -14.34
N THR A 270 -17.36 -1.70 -13.52
CA THR A 270 -18.78 -1.86 -13.78
C THR A 270 -19.56 -0.60 -13.41
N PRO A 271 -20.62 -0.26 -14.17
CA PRO A 271 -21.47 0.89 -13.89
C PRO A 271 -22.01 0.89 -12.47
N GLY A 272 -22.05 2.07 -11.86
CA GLY A 272 -22.62 2.24 -10.53
C GLY A 272 -24.15 2.18 -10.53
N ILE A 273 -24.71 2.02 -9.33
CA ILE A 273 -26.12 2.27 -9.07
C ILE A 273 -26.33 3.80 -9.06
N GLU A 274 -27.29 4.33 -9.83
CA GLU A 274 -27.59 5.78 -9.83
C GLU A 274 -28.18 6.23 -8.47
N ASP A 275 -28.02 7.50 -8.11
CA ASP A 275 -28.65 8.07 -6.90
C ASP A 275 -30.19 8.10 -7.05
N GLY A 276 -30.92 7.60 -6.04
CA GLY A 276 -32.39 7.55 -6.04
C GLY A 276 -33.01 6.48 -6.97
N SER A 277 -32.28 5.41 -7.24
CA SER A 277 -32.47 4.47 -8.36
C SER A 277 -33.48 3.32 -8.15
N LEU A 278 -34.19 3.26 -7.03
CA LEU A 278 -35.11 2.15 -6.79
C LEU A 278 -36.38 2.29 -7.63
N ILE A 279 -36.70 1.24 -8.37
CA ILE A 279 -37.98 1.11 -9.04
C ILE A 279 -38.93 0.46 -8.04
N LEU A 280 -39.85 1.21 -7.46
CA LEU A 280 -40.88 0.70 -6.55
C LEU A 280 -42.14 0.34 -7.35
N ASN A 281 -42.85 -0.72 -6.95
CA ASN A 281 -44.24 -0.91 -7.39
C ASN A 281 -45.21 -0.06 -6.55
N ASP A 282 -46.48 -0.07 -6.95
CA ASP A 282 -47.56 0.70 -6.31
C ASP A 282 -47.75 0.39 -4.81
N ASN A 283 -47.19 -0.71 -4.30
CA ASN A 283 -47.25 -1.13 -2.89
C ASN A 283 -45.96 -0.81 -2.12
N GLY A 284 -45.01 -0.06 -2.70
CA GLY A 284 -43.75 0.30 -2.06
C GLY A 284 -42.70 -0.82 -2.03
N VAL A 285 -42.89 -1.90 -2.78
CA VAL A 285 -41.94 -3.01 -2.86
C VAL A 285 -40.92 -2.72 -3.97
N ILE A 286 -39.64 -2.96 -3.69
CA ILE A 286 -38.54 -2.79 -4.63
C ILE A 286 -38.67 -3.82 -5.77
N THR A 287 -38.85 -3.33 -6.99
CA THR A 287 -38.96 -4.12 -8.23
C THR A 287 -37.73 -4.03 -9.13
N GLY A 288 -36.83 -3.06 -8.91
CA GLY A 288 -35.61 -2.91 -9.70
C GLY A 288 -34.69 -1.80 -9.20
N ILE A 289 -33.50 -1.71 -9.79
CA ILE A 289 -32.48 -0.70 -9.51
C ILE A 289 -32.07 -0.08 -10.85
N LYS A 290 -32.01 1.25 -10.93
CA LYS A 290 -31.54 2.01 -12.08
C LYS A 290 -30.00 2.12 -12.05
N LEU A 291 -29.37 1.61 -13.11
CA LEU A 291 -27.92 1.64 -13.28
C LEU A 291 -27.46 2.77 -14.18
N GLU A 292 -26.22 3.21 -13.98
CA GLU A 292 -25.49 4.05 -14.91
C GLU A 292 -25.34 3.35 -16.28
N LYS A 293 -25.15 4.14 -17.35
CA LYS A 293 -25.00 3.57 -18.70
C LYS A 293 -23.70 2.76 -18.81
N PRO A 294 -23.74 1.51 -19.33
CA PRO A 294 -22.55 0.71 -19.52
C PRO A 294 -21.58 1.34 -20.52
N THR A 295 -20.28 1.23 -20.23
CA THR A 295 -19.23 1.72 -21.13
C THR A 295 -19.18 0.92 -22.43
N ALA A 296 -18.73 1.54 -23.52
CA ALA A 296 -18.54 0.84 -24.79
C ALA A 296 -17.55 -0.34 -24.69
N ARG A 297 -16.58 -0.25 -23.76
CA ARG A 297 -15.62 -1.32 -23.48
C ARG A 297 -16.30 -2.51 -22.81
N PHE A 298 -17.12 -2.27 -21.78
CA PHE A 298 -17.93 -3.31 -21.13
C PHE A 298 -18.80 -4.07 -22.15
N GLY A 299 -19.53 -3.33 -23.00
CA GLY A 299 -20.40 -3.95 -24.01
C GLY A 299 -19.65 -4.86 -24.99
N ARG A 300 -18.43 -4.49 -25.40
CA ARG A 300 -17.59 -5.33 -26.28
C ARG A 300 -17.15 -6.63 -25.59
N VAL A 301 -16.71 -6.54 -24.34
CA VAL A 301 -16.22 -7.69 -23.57
C VAL A 301 -17.34 -8.65 -23.26
N MET A 302 -18.49 -8.13 -22.85
CA MET A 302 -19.70 -8.91 -22.66
C MET A 302 -20.13 -9.61 -23.96
N THR A 303 -20.23 -8.87 -25.07
CA THR A 303 -20.61 -9.45 -26.37
C THR A 303 -19.65 -10.55 -26.82
N SER A 304 -18.34 -10.31 -26.62
CA SER A 304 -17.28 -11.28 -26.95
C SER A 304 -17.39 -12.55 -26.10
N ALA A 305 -17.54 -12.41 -24.78
CA ALA A 305 -17.69 -13.56 -23.87
C ALA A 305 -18.97 -14.35 -24.18
N VAL A 306 -20.10 -13.67 -24.41
CA VAL A 306 -21.37 -14.30 -24.82
C VAL A 306 -21.19 -15.08 -26.13
N ALA A 307 -20.56 -14.47 -27.13
CA ALA A 307 -20.32 -15.13 -28.42
C ALA A 307 -19.43 -16.38 -28.28
N GLN A 308 -18.38 -16.30 -27.46
CA GLN A 308 -17.46 -17.41 -27.20
C GLN A 308 -18.16 -18.59 -26.51
N VAL A 309 -18.91 -18.33 -25.44
CA VAL A 309 -19.65 -19.38 -24.73
C VAL A 309 -20.70 -20.01 -25.63
N ASN A 310 -21.41 -19.20 -26.42
CA ASN A 310 -22.42 -19.72 -27.36
C ASN A 310 -21.81 -20.59 -28.46
N SER A 311 -20.59 -20.29 -28.90
CA SER A 311 -19.93 -21.02 -29.99
C SER A 311 -19.20 -22.28 -29.49
N HIS A 312 -18.85 -22.35 -28.21
CA HIS A 312 -17.99 -23.41 -27.66
C HIS A 312 -18.49 -23.95 -26.30
N LEU A 313 -19.81 -24.01 -26.08
CA LEU A 313 -20.42 -24.36 -24.79
C LEU A 313 -19.87 -25.67 -24.19
N ASP A 314 -19.75 -26.71 -25.01
CA ASP A 314 -19.28 -28.03 -24.58
C ASP A 314 -17.80 -28.01 -24.16
N LEU A 315 -16.99 -27.16 -24.80
CA LEU A 315 -15.59 -26.97 -24.42
C LEU A 315 -15.48 -26.22 -23.09
N PHE A 316 -16.30 -25.18 -22.87
CA PHE A 316 -16.38 -24.47 -21.59
C PHE A 316 -16.76 -25.42 -20.44
N ARG A 317 -17.73 -26.31 -20.67
CA ARG A 317 -18.12 -27.37 -19.72
C ARG A 317 -16.98 -28.35 -19.46
N ALA A 318 -16.35 -28.86 -20.52
CA ALA A 318 -15.24 -29.81 -20.39
C ALA A 318 -14.04 -29.23 -19.63
N VAL A 319 -13.70 -27.96 -19.88
CA VAL A 319 -12.62 -27.27 -19.15
C VAL A 319 -12.99 -27.09 -17.68
N LEU A 320 -14.23 -26.69 -17.40
CA LEU A 320 -14.71 -26.54 -16.02
C LEU A 320 -14.65 -27.87 -15.28
N GLN A 321 -15.08 -28.95 -15.92
CA GLN A 321 -15.04 -30.30 -15.38
C GLN A 321 -13.63 -30.73 -15.02
N VAL A 322 -12.69 -30.60 -15.96
CA VAL A 322 -11.29 -30.99 -15.71
C VAL A 322 -10.68 -30.13 -14.60
N MET A 323 -10.97 -28.83 -14.53
CA MET A 323 -10.47 -27.97 -13.46
C MET A 323 -11.06 -28.32 -12.09
N ALA A 324 -12.32 -28.75 -12.04
CA ALA A 324 -13.02 -29.09 -10.80
C ALA A 324 -12.64 -30.49 -10.27
N GLU A 325 -12.46 -31.47 -11.16
CA GLU A 325 -12.22 -32.88 -10.79
C GLU A 325 -10.74 -33.23 -10.64
N ALA A 326 -9.82 -32.40 -11.14
CA ALA A 326 -8.39 -32.69 -11.11
C ALA A 326 -7.75 -32.31 -9.75
N PRO A 327 -7.35 -33.29 -8.91
CA PRO A 327 -6.77 -33.03 -7.59
C PRO A 327 -5.40 -32.32 -7.65
N ASP A 328 -4.70 -32.43 -8.78
CA ASP A 328 -3.45 -31.75 -9.12
C ASP A 328 -3.65 -30.26 -9.43
N VAL A 329 -4.86 -29.85 -9.79
CA VAL A 329 -5.21 -28.47 -10.17
C VAL A 329 -5.88 -27.72 -9.02
N ASN A 330 -6.69 -28.41 -8.23
CA ASN A 330 -7.47 -27.82 -7.15
C ASN A 330 -7.68 -28.81 -6.00
N THR A 331 -6.93 -28.64 -4.91
CA THR A 331 -7.07 -29.45 -3.69
C THR A 331 -8.22 -29.02 -2.78
N THR A 332 -8.95 -27.94 -3.12
CA THR A 332 -9.90 -27.28 -2.20
C THR A 332 -11.31 -27.05 -2.78
N GLY A 333 -11.59 -27.50 -4.00
CA GLY A 333 -12.88 -27.26 -4.69
C GLY A 333 -13.12 -25.79 -5.11
N GLN A 334 -12.11 -24.94 -4.97
CA GLN A 334 -12.16 -23.50 -5.24
C GLN A 334 -11.45 -23.14 -6.55
N LEU A 335 -12.19 -22.57 -7.50
CA LEU A 335 -11.70 -22.16 -8.82
C LEU A 335 -11.72 -20.63 -8.95
N ARG A 336 -10.98 -20.07 -9.91
CA ARG A 336 -11.14 -18.68 -10.34
C ARG A 336 -11.80 -18.63 -11.70
N ALA A 337 -12.87 -17.85 -11.84
CA ALA A 337 -13.61 -17.69 -13.10
C ALA A 337 -12.70 -17.13 -14.21
N LYS A 338 -11.80 -16.21 -13.86
CA LYS A 338 -10.81 -15.66 -14.82
C LYS A 338 -9.83 -16.72 -15.35
N ASP A 339 -9.40 -17.65 -14.50
CA ASP A 339 -8.44 -18.69 -14.90
C ASP A 339 -9.13 -19.73 -15.80
N TRP A 340 -10.37 -20.11 -15.44
CA TRP A 340 -11.23 -20.96 -16.27
C TRP A 340 -11.47 -20.36 -17.66
N LEU A 341 -11.79 -19.07 -17.73
CA LEU A 341 -11.98 -18.36 -18.99
C LEU A 341 -10.70 -18.30 -19.82
N ALA A 342 -9.56 -18.02 -19.20
CA ALA A 342 -8.27 -17.91 -19.88
C ALA A 342 -7.84 -19.25 -20.50
N VAL A 343 -7.94 -20.35 -19.75
CA VAL A 343 -7.65 -21.70 -20.26
C VAL A 343 -8.52 -22.02 -21.47
N THR A 344 -9.83 -21.73 -21.37
CA THR A 344 -10.77 -22.00 -22.45
C THR A 344 -10.47 -21.16 -23.69
N ARG A 345 -10.17 -19.87 -23.53
CA ARG A 345 -9.77 -18.97 -24.64
C ARG A 345 -8.49 -19.44 -25.33
N ASN A 346 -7.50 -19.89 -24.58
CA ASN A 346 -6.24 -20.40 -25.14
C ASN A 346 -6.47 -21.67 -25.97
N LEU A 347 -7.36 -22.56 -25.53
CA LEU A 347 -7.74 -23.75 -26.29
C LEU A 347 -8.49 -23.39 -27.58
N ILE A 348 -9.43 -22.45 -27.52
CA ILE A 348 -10.15 -21.95 -28.71
C ILE A 348 -9.16 -21.31 -29.71
N ALA A 349 -8.25 -20.46 -29.23
CA ALA A 349 -7.22 -19.83 -30.06
C ALA A 349 -6.26 -20.86 -30.70
N SER A 350 -6.01 -21.97 -30.01
CA SER A 350 -5.22 -23.11 -30.50
C SER A 350 -5.99 -24.03 -31.45
N GLY A 351 -7.24 -23.69 -31.78
CA GLY A 351 -8.10 -24.50 -32.67
C GLY A 351 -8.55 -25.82 -32.07
N VAL A 352 -8.58 -25.94 -30.73
CA VAL A 352 -9.07 -27.14 -30.05
C VAL A 352 -10.60 -27.09 -29.98
N GLU A 353 -11.25 -28.12 -30.50
CA GLU A 353 -12.70 -28.28 -30.46
C GLU A 353 -13.10 -29.42 -29.51
N PHE A 354 -14.35 -29.38 -29.05
CA PHE A 354 -14.93 -30.46 -28.25
C PHE A 354 -15.01 -31.74 -29.10
N GLY A 355 -14.61 -32.89 -28.53
CA GLY A 355 -14.58 -34.18 -29.24
C GLY A 355 -13.26 -34.54 -29.93
N MET A 356 -12.23 -33.67 -29.91
CA MET A 356 -10.90 -34.03 -30.43
C MET A 356 -10.24 -35.15 -29.59
N PRO A 357 -9.52 -36.10 -30.23
CA PRO A 357 -8.75 -37.11 -29.50
C PRO A 357 -7.73 -36.48 -28.55
N GLY A 358 -7.72 -36.94 -27.30
CA GLY A 358 -6.80 -36.42 -26.26
C GLY A 358 -7.19 -35.07 -25.68
N LEU A 359 -8.44 -34.62 -25.85
CA LEU A 359 -8.95 -33.34 -25.32
C LEU A 359 -8.62 -33.15 -23.83
N GLN A 360 -8.85 -34.16 -22.98
CA GLN A 360 -8.55 -34.07 -21.55
C GLN A 360 -7.07 -33.79 -21.27
N GLY A 361 -6.15 -34.41 -22.02
CA GLY A 361 -4.71 -34.17 -21.90
C GLY A 361 -4.30 -32.77 -22.38
N ARG A 362 -4.96 -32.25 -23.42
CA ARG A 362 -4.76 -30.87 -23.91
C ARG A 362 -5.28 -29.82 -22.93
N ILE A 363 -6.44 -30.08 -22.33
CA ILE A 363 -7.00 -29.23 -21.27
C ILE A 363 -6.05 -29.21 -20.07
N ARG A 364 -5.57 -30.38 -19.61
CA ARG A 364 -4.58 -30.45 -18.53
C ARG A 364 -3.29 -29.70 -18.87
N ALA A 365 -2.77 -29.84 -20.08
CA ALA A 365 -1.58 -29.09 -20.51
C ALA A 365 -1.82 -27.57 -20.53
N ALA A 366 -3.00 -27.11 -20.97
CA ALA A 366 -3.35 -25.69 -20.96
C ALA A 366 -3.57 -25.15 -19.53
N ILE A 367 -4.07 -25.98 -18.62
CA ILE A 367 -4.18 -25.68 -17.20
C ILE A 367 -2.78 -25.57 -16.57
N GLU A 368 -1.90 -26.54 -16.82
CA GLU A 368 -0.53 -26.54 -16.31
C GLU A 368 0.28 -25.36 -16.85
N ASP A 369 0.09 -24.98 -18.11
CA ASP A 369 0.68 -23.78 -18.71
C ASP A 369 0.21 -22.49 -18.02
N ARG A 370 -1.07 -22.44 -17.63
CA ARG A 370 -1.66 -21.28 -16.93
C ARG A 370 -1.26 -21.22 -15.44
N LEU A 371 -1.11 -22.38 -14.79
CA LEU A 371 -0.91 -22.51 -13.34
C LEU A 371 0.55 -22.74 -12.92
N SER A 372 1.45 -23.08 -13.85
CA SER A 372 2.88 -23.27 -13.53
C SER A 372 3.56 -21.95 -13.19
N PRO A 373 4.23 -21.83 -12.04
CA PRO A 373 5.16 -20.75 -11.78
C PRO A 373 6.45 -21.02 -12.55
N THR A 374 6.58 -20.45 -13.75
CA THR A 374 7.82 -20.34 -14.55
C THR A 374 8.47 -21.67 -14.98
N ARG A 375 8.18 -22.10 -16.21
CA ARG A 375 9.15 -22.87 -17.01
C ARG A 375 9.16 -22.29 -18.42
N GLU A 376 9.93 -21.23 -18.60
CA GLU A 376 10.19 -20.63 -19.92
C GLU A 376 10.74 -21.71 -20.87
N LYS A 377 9.92 -22.11 -21.85
CA LYS A 377 10.43 -22.73 -23.06
C LYS A 377 11.05 -21.63 -23.91
N VAL A 378 12.37 -21.51 -23.84
CA VAL A 378 13.17 -20.75 -24.81
C VAL A 378 12.97 -21.37 -26.19
N THR A 379 11.97 -20.88 -26.92
CA THR A 379 11.94 -20.97 -28.38
C THR A 379 12.77 -19.81 -28.90
N ALA A 380 13.59 -20.03 -29.93
CA ALA A 380 14.57 -19.05 -30.43
C ALA A 380 13.97 -17.79 -31.10
N THR A 381 12.68 -17.52 -30.86
CA THR A 381 11.93 -16.31 -31.24
C THR A 381 11.06 -15.79 -30.08
N ALA A 382 11.26 -16.30 -28.86
CA ALA A 382 10.58 -15.84 -27.66
C ALA A 382 11.08 -14.43 -27.32
N GLU A 383 10.15 -13.49 -27.31
CA GLU A 383 10.34 -12.15 -26.77
C GLU A 383 10.89 -12.31 -25.34
N ILE A 384 12.10 -11.79 -25.10
CA ILE A 384 12.73 -11.88 -23.79
C ILE A 384 11.84 -11.08 -22.82
N ILE A 385 11.08 -11.79 -21.98
CA ILE A 385 10.26 -11.15 -20.93
C ILE A 385 11.20 -10.80 -19.79
N ILE A 386 11.77 -9.60 -19.87
CA ILE A 386 12.58 -9.04 -18.80
C ILE A 386 11.63 -8.69 -17.65
N PRO A 387 11.84 -9.21 -16.43
CA PRO A 387 11.01 -8.83 -15.28
C PRO A 387 11.15 -7.33 -15.03
N ASP A 388 10.04 -6.69 -14.70
CA ASP A 388 10.05 -5.28 -14.31
C ASP A 388 10.76 -5.14 -12.96
N LEU A 389 12.03 -4.75 -13.01
CA LEU A 389 12.88 -4.61 -11.83
C LEU A 389 12.42 -3.47 -10.91
N GLU A 390 11.57 -2.56 -11.40
CA GLU A 390 11.06 -1.42 -10.64
C GLU A 390 9.77 -1.73 -9.87
N GLN A 391 9.09 -2.85 -10.14
CA GLN A 391 7.87 -3.24 -9.40
C GLN A 391 8.13 -3.59 -7.92
N HIS A 392 9.39 -3.81 -7.54
CA HIS A 392 9.80 -4.24 -6.20
C HIS A 392 10.93 -3.39 -5.60
N THR A 393 11.27 -2.24 -6.18
CA THR A 393 12.26 -1.32 -5.61
C THR A 393 11.65 -0.52 -4.45
N ALA A 394 12.11 -0.79 -3.23
CA ALA A 394 11.72 -0.10 -2.00
C ALA A 394 12.35 1.30 -1.89
N GLN A 395 12.22 2.15 -2.92
CA GLN A 395 12.44 3.59 -2.76
C GLN A 395 11.14 4.23 -2.32
N GLU A 396 10.77 4.02 -1.07
CA GLU A 396 9.61 4.69 -0.47
C GLU A 396 9.98 6.15 -0.18
N VAL A 397 9.69 7.01 -1.14
CA VAL A 397 9.56 8.45 -0.89
C VAL A 397 8.39 8.62 0.07
N GLN A 398 8.68 9.04 1.31
CA GLN A 398 7.66 9.24 2.33
C GLN A 398 7.13 10.68 2.21
N GLN A 399 5.87 10.81 1.83
CA GLN A 399 5.22 12.11 1.61
C GLN A 399 5.36 13.04 2.83
N VAL A 400 5.13 12.49 4.04
CA VAL A 400 5.23 13.21 5.32
C VAL A 400 6.62 13.80 5.57
N ASN A 401 7.67 13.12 5.10
CA ASN A 401 9.04 13.63 5.25
C ASN A 401 9.32 14.79 4.28
N LEU A 402 8.70 14.78 3.09
CA LEU A 402 8.78 15.88 2.13
C LEU A 402 8.01 17.11 2.60
N GLU A 403 6.85 16.93 3.21
CA GLU A 403 6.09 18.01 3.87
C GLU A 403 6.95 18.69 4.95
N ALA A 404 7.63 17.90 5.79
CA ALA A 404 8.58 18.43 6.78
C ALA A 404 9.77 19.15 6.11
N ALA A 405 10.31 18.60 5.02
CA ALA A 405 11.38 19.25 4.25
C ALA A 405 10.93 20.62 3.69
N GLN A 406 9.69 20.72 3.22
CA GLN A 406 9.11 21.95 2.72
C GLN A 406 9.08 23.05 3.79
N ALA A 407 8.49 22.75 4.94
CA ALA A 407 8.40 23.69 6.06
C ALA A 407 9.79 24.08 6.58
N LEU A 408 10.72 23.12 6.64
CA LEU A 408 12.08 23.37 7.08
C LEU A 408 12.88 24.24 6.09
N TYR A 409 12.69 24.04 4.77
CA TYR A 409 13.31 24.90 3.74
C TYR A 409 12.82 26.34 3.87
N PHE A 410 11.51 26.52 4.03
CA PHE A 410 10.92 27.83 4.27
C PHE A 410 11.51 28.48 5.53
N ALA A 411 11.63 27.71 6.62
CA ALA A 411 12.23 28.18 7.85
C ALA A 411 13.71 28.58 7.71
N ALA A 412 14.49 27.83 6.92
CA ALA A 412 15.89 28.17 6.64
C ALA A 412 16.02 29.52 5.92
N MET A 413 15.13 29.79 4.96
CA MET A 413 15.11 31.09 4.28
C MET A 413 14.63 32.23 5.19
N MET A 414 13.71 31.96 6.13
CA MET A 414 13.31 32.95 7.15
C MET A 414 14.42 33.22 8.18
N ASP A 415 15.27 32.24 8.48
CA ASP A 415 16.50 32.43 9.27
C ASP A 415 17.50 33.31 8.53
N GLU A 416 17.69 33.10 7.23
CA GLU A 416 18.55 33.95 6.40
C GLU A 416 18.00 35.39 6.31
N ALA A 417 16.68 35.55 6.24
CA ALA A 417 15.99 36.83 6.31
C ALA A 417 16.03 37.47 7.71
N ARG A 418 16.64 36.82 8.72
CA ARG A 418 16.69 37.28 10.12
C ARG A 418 15.34 37.47 10.79
N VAL A 419 14.31 36.74 10.38
CA VAL A 419 12.99 36.83 11.01
C VAL A 419 13.10 36.51 12.50
N PHE A 420 13.75 35.39 12.85
CA PHE A 420 13.95 34.96 14.23
C PHE A 420 14.78 35.98 15.04
N ASP A 421 15.94 36.41 14.50
CA ASP A 421 16.81 37.38 15.16
C ASP A 421 16.09 38.72 15.42
N CYS A 422 15.27 39.19 14.47
CA CYS A 422 14.51 40.43 14.62
C CYS A 422 13.43 40.33 15.69
N VAL A 423 12.74 39.20 15.81
CA VAL A 423 11.74 38.97 16.87
C VAL A 423 12.40 38.85 18.23
N ASP A 424 13.51 38.12 18.33
CA ASP A 424 14.31 38.06 19.56
C ASP A 424 14.76 39.47 19.99
N LYS A 425 15.24 40.28 19.04
CA LYS A 425 15.66 41.64 19.34
C LYS A 425 14.50 42.56 19.75
N LEU A 426 13.36 42.44 19.08
CA LEU A 426 12.15 43.19 19.44
C LEU A 426 11.66 42.84 20.85
N ALA A 427 11.72 41.57 21.22
CA ALA A 427 11.39 41.11 22.57
C ALA A 427 12.38 41.64 23.63
N GLU A 428 13.68 41.65 23.33
CA GLU A 428 14.71 42.25 24.19
C GLU A 428 14.43 43.75 24.42
N LEU A 429 14.20 44.50 23.34
CA LEU A 429 13.91 45.94 23.41
C LEU A 429 12.61 46.24 24.16
N PHE A 430 11.59 45.38 24.01
CA PHE A 430 10.36 45.47 24.79
C PHE A 430 10.61 45.19 26.28
N GLN A 431 11.42 44.18 26.62
CA GLN A 431 11.73 43.82 28.00
C GLN A 431 12.44 44.94 28.77
N ILE A 432 13.33 45.69 28.11
CA ILE A 432 14.04 46.83 28.71
C ILE A 432 13.24 48.15 28.65
N GLY A 433 12.04 48.13 28.04
CA GLY A 433 11.18 49.32 27.90
C GLY A 433 11.65 50.32 26.83
N ALA A 434 12.52 49.91 25.90
CA ALA A 434 13.00 50.76 24.80
C ALA A 434 11.97 50.88 23.66
N VAL A 435 11.02 49.95 23.59
CA VAL A 435 9.95 49.93 22.59
C VAL A 435 8.63 50.35 23.26
N PRO A 436 8.08 51.55 22.94
CA PRO A 436 6.90 52.10 23.61
C PRO A 436 5.61 51.46 23.07
N LEU A 437 5.31 50.24 23.50
CA LEU A 437 4.06 49.55 23.17
C LEU A 437 3.04 49.69 24.30
N GLU A 438 1.81 50.01 23.93
CA GLU A 438 0.67 49.98 24.84
C GLU A 438 0.22 48.53 25.09
N ARG A 439 -0.73 48.32 26.02
CA ARG A 439 -1.31 47.00 26.28
C ARG A 439 -2.19 46.58 25.09
N SER A 440 -1.61 45.79 24.19
CA SER A 440 -2.23 45.23 22.99
C SER A 440 -1.95 43.74 22.86
N SER A 441 -2.55 43.09 21.85
CA SER A 441 -2.24 41.70 21.49
C SER A 441 -0.76 41.51 21.14
N VAL A 442 -0.10 42.52 20.56
CA VAL A 442 1.33 42.55 20.24
C VAL A 442 2.16 42.53 21.54
N SER A 443 1.85 43.40 22.49
CA SER A 443 2.56 43.43 23.78
C SER A 443 2.37 42.13 24.59
N GLU A 444 1.19 41.52 24.52
CA GLU A 444 0.89 40.25 25.18
C GLU A 444 1.64 39.08 24.51
N PHE A 445 1.74 39.09 23.18
CA PHE A 445 2.56 38.15 22.43
C PHE A 445 4.03 38.24 22.85
N LEU A 446 4.62 39.44 22.83
CA LEU A 446 6.01 39.64 23.24
C LEU A 446 6.25 39.23 24.70
N TYR A 447 5.30 39.51 25.59
CA TYR A 447 5.38 39.06 26.98
C TYR A 447 5.41 37.52 27.08
N ARG A 448 4.53 36.81 26.36
CA ARG A 448 4.52 35.33 26.33
C ARG A 448 5.78 34.78 25.70
N TYR A 449 6.24 35.37 24.61
CA TYR A 449 7.47 35.00 23.90
C TYR A 449 8.69 35.02 24.83
N ILE A 450 8.83 36.06 25.64
CA ILE A 450 9.89 36.17 26.66
C ILE A 450 9.76 35.06 27.71
N ARG A 451 8.55 34.79 28.18
CA ARG A 451 8.29 33.75 29.21
C ARG A 451 8.55 32.33 28.72
N GLN A 452 8.31 32.06 27.44
CA GLN A 452 8.48 30.75 26.81
C GLN A 452 9.90 30.50 26.29
N THR A 453 10.86 31.41 26.53
CA THR A 453 12.26 31.25 26.09
C THR A 453 12.88 29.87 26.37
N PRO A 454 12.64 29.20 27.52
CA PRO A 454 13.19 27.86 27.78
C PRO A 454 12.59 26.74 26.92
N GLU A 455 11.39 26.94 26.38
CA GLU A 455 10.63 25.94 25.61
C GLU A 455 10.81 26.12 24.09
N ARG A 456 11.33 27.26 23.64
CA ARG A 456 11.52 27.57 22.21
C ARG A 456 12.73 26.85 21.63
N ILE A 457 12.60 26.40 20.38
CA ILE A 457 13.72 25.87 19.59
C ILE A 457 14.83 26.91 19.50
N SER A 458 16.02 26.54 19.99
CA SER A 458 17.18 27.43 19.97
C SER A 458 17.69 27.67 18.54
N ALA A 459 18.37 28.80 18.31
CA ALA A 459 19.01 29.06 17.00
C ALA A 459 20.01 27.95 16.61
N TYR A 460 20.72 27.40 17.59
CA TYR A 460 21.65 26.27 17.39
C TYR A 460 20.92 25.01 16.93
N GLU A 461 19.85 24.62 17.63
CA GLU A 461 19.05 23.45 17.30
C GLU A 461 18.41 23.57 15.91
N ARG A 462 17.74 24.70 15.64
CA ARG A 462 17.15 24.99 14.33
C ARG A 462 18.16 24.85 13.18
N ARG A 463 19.35 25.46 13.33
CA ARG A 463 20.40 25.42 12.30
C ARG A 463 21.03 24.05 12.12
N ASN A 464 21.08 23.22 13.17
CA ASN A 464 21.50 21.83 13.05
C ASN A 464 20.52 21.00 12.20
N HIS A 465 19.21 21.25 12.33
CA HIS A 465 18.22 20.62 11.44
C HIS A 465 18.38 21.08 9.99
N PHE A 466 18.65 22.37 9.75
CA PHE A 466 18.94 22.87 8.40
C PHE A 466 20.20 22.24 7.80
N ALA A 467 21.28 22.13 8.57
CA ALA A 467 22.53 21.51 8.13
C ALA A 467 22.34 20.03 7.81
N ARG A 468 21.55 19.31 8.63
CA ARG A 468 21.22 17.90 8.39
C ARG A 468 20.52 17.69 7.05
N VAL A 469 19.52 18.51 6.73
CA VAL A 469 18.64 18.30 5.57
C VAL A 469 19.17 18.97 4.31
N PHE A 470 19.78 20.14 4.39
CA PHE A 470 20.20 20.91 3.19
C PHE A 470 21.71 21.05 3.05
N GLY A 471 22.50 20.51 3.99
CA GLY A 471 23.95 20.74 4.02
C GLY A 471 24.34 22.18 4.31
N ALA A 472 23.41 23.01 4.80
CA ALA A 472 23.61 24.44 5.02
C ALA A 472 24.78 24.72 5.98
N ALA A 473 25.62 25.70 5.62
CA ALA A 473 26.87 26.06 6.29
C ALA A 473 26.73 26.70 7.70
N VAL A 474 25.55 26.64 8.32
CA VAL A 474 25.24 27.38 9.57
C VAL A 474 25.06 26.45 10.78
N GLY A 475 25.17 25.13 10.61
CA GLY A 475 25.20 24.15 11.70
C GLY A 475 26.62 23.71 12.08
N ASP A 476 26.75 23.02 13.21
CA ASP A 476 28.02 22.37 13.58
C ASP A 476 28.28 21.18 12.61
N PRO A 477 29.33 21.21 11.78
CA PRO A 477 29.63 20.11 10.86
C PRO A 477 30.00 18.80 11.58
N ASP A 478 30.35 18.89 12.87
CA ASP A 478 30.63 17.75 13.75
C ASP A 478 29.41 17.35 14.61
N ALA A 479 28.25 18.01 14.45
CA ALA A 479 27.02 17.61 15.11
C ALA A 479 26.67 16.17 14.71
N ALA A 480 26.59 15.29 15.71
CA ALA A 480 26.42 13.85 15.55
C ALA A 480 25.18 13.51 14.70
N GLY A 481 25.37 13.22 13.41
CA GLY A 481 24.33 12.81 12.48
C GLY A 481 24.81 12.72 11.03
N ALA A 482 24.09 11.95 10.21
CA ALA A 482 24.34 11.93 8.76
C ALA A 482 23.83 13.26 8.16
N LEU A 483 24.71 14.00 7.47
CA LEU A 483 24.38 15.23 6.75
C LEU A 483 24.06 14.93 5.28
N PHE A 484 23.08 15.63 4.71
CA PHE A 484 22.77 15.57 3.27
C PHE A 484 23.78 16.42 2.46
N ARG A 485 25.01 15.93 2.30
CA ARG A 485 26.13 16.68 1.71
C ARG A 485 25.98 16.99 0.21
N ASN A 486 25.16 16.23 -0.51
CA ASN A 486 24.93 16.35 -1.95
C ASN A 486 23.60 17.04 -2.30
N PHE A 487 22.94 17.70 -1.34
CA PHE A 487 21.71 18.43 -1.57
C PHE A 487 21.84 19.43 -2.73
N ASP A 488 22.82 20.34 -2.68
CA ASP A 488 22.98 21.39 -3.68
C ASP A 488 23.15 20.85 -5.10
N ASP A 489 23.86 19.73 -5.26
CA ASP A 489 24.08 19.11 -6.57
C ASP A 489 22.81 18.43 -7.10
N LEU A 490 22.08 17.71 -6.24
CA LEU A 490 20.80 17.08 -6.62
C LEU A 490 19.72 18.12 -6.90
N TRP A 491 19.66 19.17 -6.07
CA TRP A 491 18.77 20.30 -6.24
C TRP A 491 19.02 21.00 -7.56
N LEU A 492 20.26 21.39 -7.83
CA LEU A 492 20.62 22.11 -9.05
C LEU A 492 20.37 21.25 -10.30
N ARG A 493 20.62 19.94 -10.25
CA ARG A 493 20.30 19.01 -11.35
C ARG A 493 18.81 18.97 -11.65
N PHE A 494 17.96 18.86 -10.62
CA PHE A 494 16.51 18.82 -10.80
C PHE A 494 15.99 20.13 -11.37
N VAL A 495 16.34 21.26 -10.76
CA VAL A 495 15.94 22.59 -11.22
C VAL A 495 16.40 22.85 -12.67
N SER A 496 17.64 22.46 -12.99
CA SER A 496 18.18 22.59 -14.35
C SER A 496 17.48 21.67 -15.36
N ALA A 497 17.13 20.44 -14.97
CA ALA A 497 16.41 19.51 -15.83
C ALA A 497 15.01 20.02 -16.20
N VAL A 498 14.30 20.63 -15.24
CA VAL A 498 12.97 21.25 -15.48
C VAL A 498 13.10 22.45 -16.42
N SER A 499 14.04 23.36 -16.17
CA SER A 499 14.29 24.54 -17.01
C SER A 499 14.67 24.16 -18.44
N ASP A 500 15.59 23.20 -18.60
CA ASP A 500 16.06 22.75 -19.90
C ASP A 500 14.96 22.05 -20.73
N TRP A 501 14.15 21.21 -20.09
CA TRP A 501 12.99 20.60 -20.75
C TRP A 501 11.99 21.65 -21.24
N PHE A 502 11.72 22.68 -20.42
CA PHE A 502 10.80 23.73 -20.81
C PHE A 502 11.31 24.54 -22.00
N ARG A 503 12.60 24.89 -22.04
CA ARG A 503 13.21 25.55 -23.21
C ARG A 503 13.06 24.70 -24.47
N LYS A 504 13.32 23.39 -24.39
CA LYS A 504 13.13 22.46 -25.50
C LYS A 504 11.68 22.43 -25.98
N GLN A 505 10.72 22.35 -25.06
CA GLN A 505 9.28 22.39 -25.37
C GLN A 505 8.87 23.69 -26.06
N GLN A 506 9.40 24.85 -25.63
CA GLN A 506 9.10 26.14 -26.27
C GLN A 506 9.64 26.21 -27.69
N VAL A 507 10.91 25.86 -27.91
CA VAL A 507 11.53 25.87 -29.25
C VAL A 507 10.75 24.98 -30.21
N GLU A 508 10.34 23.81 -29.74
CA GLU A 508 9.57 22.87 -30.55
C GLU A 508 8.17 23.37 -30.89
N SER A 509 7.50 24.04 -29.93
CA SER A 509 6.19 24.67 -30.17
C SER A 509 6.23 25.75 -31.24
N LEU A 510 7.39 26.38 -31.45
CA LEU A 510 7.60 27.38 -32.51
C LEU A 510 7.88 26.76 -33.89
N ILE A 511 8.42 25.54 -33.92
CA ILE A 511 8.84 24.85 -35.16
C ILE A 511 7.75 23.91 -35.68
N ALA A 512 6.90 23.37 -34.80
CA ALA A 512 5.90 22.39 -35.14
C ALA A 512 4.73 22.98 -35.96
N SER A 513 4.75 22.77 -37.29
CA SER A 513 3.63 23.13 -38.18
C SER A 513 2.57 22.02 -38.34
N LYS A 514 2.85 20.79 -37.87
CA LYS A 514 1.91 19.65 -37.76
C LYS A 514 2.54 18.52 -36.93
N GLY A 515 1.99 18.28 -35.75
CA GLY A 515 2.39 17.20 -34.82
C GLY A 515 3.02 17.74 -33.54
N SER A 516 2.43 17.40 -32.39
CA SER A 516 2.94 17.78 -31.07
C SER A 516 3.96 16.73 -30.61
N PHE A 517 5.25 17.01 -30.75
CA PHE A 517 6.28 16.25 -30.06
C PHE A 517 6.44 16.81 -28.65
N VAL A 518 6.58 15.93 -27.67
CA VAL A 518 6.80 16.28 -26.26
C VAL A 518 8.18 15.74 -25.90
N PRO A 519 9.16 16.59 -25.51
CA PRO A 519 10.49 16.14 -25.12
C PRO A 519 10.41 15.15 -23.96
N SER A 520 11.36 14.21 -23.92
CA SER A 520 11.43 13.20 -22.85
C SER A 520 11.51 13.87 -21.47
N GLN A 521 10.71 13.36 -20.54
CA GLN A 521 10.66 13.81 -19.14
C GLN A 521 11.50 12.92 -18.20
N GLU A 522 12.27 11.97 -18.74
CA GLU A 522 12.95 10.95 -17.94
C GLU A 522 14.07 11.51 -17.07
N GLN A 523 14.76 12.53 -17.53
CA GLN A 523 15.77 13.21 -16.72
C GLN A 523 15.14 13.94 -15.51
N ILE A 524 13.94 14.51 -15.70
CA ILE A 524 13.18 15.16 -14.62
C ILE A 524 12.71 14.10 -13.62
N ARG A 525 12.22 12.96 -14.11
CA ARG A 525 11.84 11.82 -13.27
C ARG A 525 13.01 11.38 -12.40
N LYS A 526 14.14 11.07 -13.03
CA LYS A 526 15.33 10.58 -12.34
C LYS A 526 15.86 11.56 -11.31
N SER A 527 16.09 12.82 -11.72
CA SER A 527 16.62 13.84 -10.81
C SER A 527 15.64 14.20 -9.69
N GLY A 528 14.34 14.20 -9.98
CA GLY A 528 13.27 14.41 -9.00
C GLY A 528 13.16 13.27 -8.00
N LEU A 529 13.23 12.02 -8.46
CA LEU A 529 13.22 10.83 -7.59
C LEU A 529 14.47 10.77 -6.71
N ASP A 530 15.66 11.00 -7.28
CA ASP A 530 16.92 11.06 -6.52
C ASP A 530 16.85 12.13 -5.41
N LEU A 531 16.33 13.33 -5.74
CA LEU A 531 16.17 14.42 -4.77
C LEU A 531 15.14 14.08 -3.70
N ALA A 532 13.95 13.60 -4.09
CA ALA A 532 12.85 13.25 -3.19
C ALA A 532 13.23 12.09 -2.24
N ALA A 533 13.90 11.07 -2.75
CA ALA A 533 14.36 9.93 -1.94
C ALA A 533 15.39 10.37 -0.89
N ASN A 534 16.34 11.24 -1.25
CA ASN A 534 17.31 11.75 -0.27
C ASN A 534 16.65 12.71 0.73
N LEU A 535 15.76 13.62 0.29
CA LEU A 535 15.01 14.47 1.22
C LEU A 535 14.22 13.64 2.24
N SER A 536 13.51 12.60 1.77
CA SER A 536 12.82 11.63 2.63
C SER A 536 13.78 10.94 3.62
N LEU A 537 14.98 10.57 3.18
CA LEU A 537 16.00 9.91 4.01
C LEU A 537 16.60 10.82 5.09
N TYR A 538 16.65 12.14 4.88
CA TYR A 538 17.23 13.07 5.87
C TYR A 538 16.18 13.79 6.73
N CYS A 539 14.91 13.85 6.30
CA CYS A 539 13.77 14.46 6.99
C CYS A 539 12.91 13.49 7.83
N TYR A 540 13.51 12.48 8.47
CA TYR A 540 12.78 11.57 9.37
C TYR A 540 12.99 11.91 10.86
N GLY A 541 12.06 11.42 11.70
CA GLY A 541 12.15 11.48 13.16
C GLY A 541 11.90 12.89 13.71
N GLY A 542 12.78 13.34 14.63
CA GLY A 542 12.64 14.63 15.33
C GLY A 542 12.52 15.86 14.43
N THR A 543 13.04 15.79 13.20
CA THR A 543 12.96 16.88 12.21
C THR A 543 11.52 17.25 11.87
N TRP A 544 10.58 16.30 11.86
CA TRP A 544 9.17 16.58 11.55
C TRP A 544 8.50 17.45 12.63
N PHE A 545 8.78 17.16 13.90
CA PHE A 545 8.26 17.94 15.03
C PHE A 545 8.82 19.36 15.01
N VAL A 546 10.14 19.49 14.78
CA VAL A 546 10.80 20.79 14.63
C VAL A 546 10.23 21.57 13.44
N ALA A 547 10.00 20.93 12.29
CA ALA A 547 9.41 21.59 11.13
C ALA A 547 8.00 22.11 11.42
N SER A 548 7.16 21.31 12.08
CA SER A 548 5.80 21.68 12.50
C SER A 548 5.79 22.87 13.46
N GLU A 549 6.69 22.86 14.44
CA GLU A 549 6.82 23.95 15.42
C GLU A 549 7.34 25.24 14.77
N LEU A 550 8.37 25.14 13.92
CA LEU A 550 8.92 26.28 13.19
C LEU A 550 7.88 26.90 12.24
N GLN A 551 7.03 26.11 11.61
CA GLN A 551 5.94 26.62 10.76
C GLN A 551 4.97 27.49 11.58
N LYS A 552 4.56 27.01 12.75
CA LYS A 552 3.69 27.75 13.67
C LYS A 552 4.36 29.03 14.16
N ASP A 553 5.62 28.95 14.55
CA ASP A 553 6.42 30.09 15.00
C ASP A 553 6.53 31.16 13.91
N ILE A 554 6.87 30.76 12.69
CA ILE A 554 6.99 31.68 11.56
C ILE A 554 5.65 32.37 11.28
N SER A 555 4.52 31.65 11.33
CA SER A 555 3.20 32.28 11.19
C SER A 555 2.99 33.37 12.25
N ASN A 556 3.30 33.06 13.52
CA ASN A 556 3.19 34.02 14.61
C ASN A 556 4.12 35.22 14.43
N TYR A 557 5.35 35.01 13.94
CA TYR A 557 6.32 36.07 13.71
C TYR A 557 5.92 36.96 12.54
N VAL A 558 5.37 36.39 11.47
CA VAL A 558 4.80 37.13 10.35
C VAL A 558 3.66 38.02 10.83
N ASP A 559 2.76 37.50 11.67
CA ASP A 559 1.65 38.28 12.24
C ASP A 559 2.16 39.42 13.14
N LEU A 560 3.14 39.15 14.00
CA LEU A 560 3.79 40.14 14.85
C LEU A 560 4.42 41.28 14.04
N LEU A 561 5.30 40.93 13.09
CA LEU A 561 6.06 41.90 12.28
C LEU A 561 5.17 42.66 11.29
N SER A 562 4.05 42.06 10.89
CA SER A 562 3.06 42.69 9.99
C SER A 562 2.07 43.59 10.74
N SER A 563 2.08 43.58 12.07
CA SER A 563 1.16 44.35 12.89
C SER A 563 1.29 45.86 12.64
N PRO A 564 0.18 46.63 12.67
CA PRO A 564 0.23 48.08 12.47
C PRO A 564 1.10 48.81 13.49
N GLU A 565 1.11 48.34 14.75
CA GLU A 565 1.89 48.92 15.86
C GLU A 565 3.39 48.84 15.57
N ILE A 566 3.89 47.65 15.21
CA ILE A 566 5.30 47.44 14.90
C ILE A 566 5.69 48.18 13.61
N LYS A 567 4.86 48.16 12.57
CA LYS A 567 5.12 48.92 11.34
C LYS A 567 5.22 50.43 11.61
N HIS A 568 4.31 50.97 12.42
CA HIS A 568 4.33 52.40 12.77
C HIS A 568 5.59 52.77 13.56
N LEU A 569 5.99 51.94 14.52
CA LEU A 569 7.19 52.13 15.34
C LEU A 569 8.46 52.29 14.51
N TYR A 570 8.62 51.48 13.47
CA TYR A 570 9.79 51.51 12.59
C TYR A 570 9.57 52.37 11.31
N GLY A 571 8.44 53.06 11.18
CA GLY A 571 8.11 53.83 9.98
C GLY A 571 8.03 53.00 8.69
N ALA A 572 7.72 51.71 8.83
CA ALA A 572 7.74 50.72 7.76
C ALA A 572 6.36 50.54 7.11
N ARG A 573 6.33 50.20 5.82
CA ARG A 573 5.09 49.92 5.07
C ARG A 573 4.66 48.46 5.17
N ASP A 574 5.62 47.56 5.30
CA ASP A 574 5.42 46.12 5.40
C ASP A 574 6.40 45.49 6.41
N MET A 575 6.18 44.22 6.73
CA MET A 575 7.03 43.43 7.62
C MET A 575 8.49 43.38 7.15
N TRP A 576 8.72 43.35 5.84
CA TRP A 576 10.08 43.22 5.28
C TRP A 576 10.90 44.48 5.51
N GLN A 577 10.27 45.65 5.40
CA GLN A 577 10.89 46.92 5.78
C GLN A 577 11.16 46.98 7.28
N VAL A 578 10.28 46.46 8.15
CA VAL A 578 10.56 46.34 9.58
C VAL A 578 11.84 45.54 9.82
N ILE A 579 11.95 44.36 9.19
CA ILE A 579 13.13 43.50 9.29
C ILE A 579 14.40 44.23 8.84
N ASP A 580 14.35 44.95 7.72
CA ASP A 580 15.50 45.70 7.20
C ASP A 580 15.92 46.86 8.12
N GLN A 581 14.95 47.57 8.70
CA GLN A 581 15.21 48.62 9.69
C GLN A 581 15.84 48.04 10.96
N ILE A 582 15.26 46.98 11.54
CA ILE A 582 15.84 46.30 12.73
C ILE A 582 17.24 45.77 12.40
N SER A 583 17.41 45.15 11.23
CA SER A 583 18.70 44.63 10.75
C SER A 583 19.78 45.72 10.66
N THR A 584 19.41 46.88 10.13
CA THR A 584 20.32 48.01 9.98
C THR A 584 20.63 48.67 11.31
N LEU A 585 19.63 48.90 12.15
CA LEU A 585 19.75 49.60 13.43
C LEU A 585 20.46 48.77 14.51
N GLU A 586 20.06 47.51 14.66
CA GLU A 586 20.49 46.67 15.78
C GLU A 586 21.66 45.75 15.44
N PHE A 587 21.78 45.36 14.16
CA PHE A 587 22.79 44.41 13.72
C PHE A 587 23.82 45.01 12.74
N GLY A 588 23.70 46.31 12.43
CA GLY A 588 24.68 47.07 11.66
C GLY A 588 24.82 46.69 10.18
N ARG A 589 23.92 45.85 9.64
CA ARG A 589 23.92 45.46 8.23
C ARG A 589 22.51 45.19 7.72
N PRO A 590 22.15 45.72 6.53
CA PRO A 590 20.89 45.36 5.88
C PRO A 590 20.91 43.89 5.44
N VAL A 591 19.72 43.29 5.31
CA VAL A 591 19.54 41.90 4.88
C VAL A 591 18.82 41.88 3.55
N ASN A 592 19.21 40.98 2.65
CA ASN A 592 18.54 40.80 1.37
C ASN A 592 17.22 40.01 1.54
N THR A 593 16.20 40.66 2.08
CA THR A 593 14.88 40.09 2.33
C THR A 593 14.17 39.69 1.02
N ILE A 594 14.46 40.37 -0.09
CA ILE A 594 13.91 40.04 -1.41
C ILE A 594 14.41 38.67 -1.87
N ARG A 595 15.73 38.42 -1.80
CA ARG A 595 16.33 37.12 -2.12
C ARG A 595 15.70 36.03 -1.26
N ALA A 596 15.72 36.20 0.06
CA ALA A 596 15.23 35.19 0.98
C ALA A 596 13.75 34.84 0.74
N ARG A 597 12.89 35.83 0.48
CA ARG A 597 11.47 35.60 0.18
C ARG A 597 11.27 34.84 -1.13
N THR A 598 11.97 35.23 -2.19
CA THR A 598 11.86 34.55 -3.50
C THR A 598 12.34 33.11 -3.38
N MET A 599 13.47 32.87 -2.71
CA MET A 599 13.99 31.54 -2.46
C MET A 599 13.03 30.70 -1.61
N ALA A 600 12.46 31.27 -0.53
CA ALA A 600 11.50 30.58 0.32
C ALA A 600 10.28 30.08 -0.47
N ASN A 601 9.66 30.96 -1.28
CA ASN A 601 8.50 30.60 -2.07
C ASN A 601 8.85 29.58 -3.16
N ALA A 602 9.92 29.82 -3.90
CA ALA A 602 10.34 28.94 -4.99
C ALA A 602 10.72 27.55 -4.47
N GLY A 603 11.57 27.48 -3.45
CA GLY A 603 12.02 26.20 -2.91
C GLY A 603 10.91 25.42 -2.22
N ALA A 604 10.03 26.08 -1.47
CA ALA A 604 8.86 25.41 -0.89
C ALA A 604 7.88 24.90 -1.95
N THR A 605 7.70 25.63 -3.07
CA THR A 605 6.88 25.20 -4.21
C THR A 605 7.48 23.97 -4.89
N ILE A 606 8.80 23.95 -5.09
CA ILE A 606 9.52 22.82 -5.68
C ILE A 606 9.36 21.55 -4.82
N ILE A 607 9.57 21.67 -3.50
CA ILE A 607 9.46 20.51 -2.60
C ILE A 607 8.01 20.00 -2.52
N ALA A 608 7.02 20.89 -2.44
CA ALA A 608 5.61 20.48 -2.47
C ALA A 608 5.21 19.82 -3.79
N TRP A 609 5.84 20.20 -4.91
CA TRP A 609 5.57 19.53 -6.19
C TRP A 609 6.14 18.11 -6.19
N LEU A 610 7.35 17.92 -5.64
CA LEU A 610 7.94 16.58 -5.44
C LEU A 610 7.08 15.72 -4.52
N GLU A 611 6.52 16.31 -3.46
CA GLU A 611 5.56 15.66 -2.58
C GLU A 611 4.32 15.20 -3.36
N LYS A 612 3.66 16.12 -4.07
CA LYS A 612 2.44 15.84 -4.83
C LYS A 612 2.63 14.79 -5.94
N LYS A 613 3.84 14.70 -6.51
CA LYS A 613 4.16 13.80 -7.62
C LYS A 613 5.00 12.60 -7.19
N SER A 614 5.14 12.34 -5.88
CA SER A 614 5.98 11.24 -5.35
C SER A 614 5.67 9.89 -6.01
N ASP A 615 4.39 9.57 -6.18
CA ASP A 615 3.93 8.32 -6.80
C ASP A 615 4.15 8.30 -8.32
N ALA A 616 4.05 9.47 -8.97
CA ALA A 616 4.28 9.58 -10.40
C ALA A 616 5.76 9.52 -10.76
N LEU A 617 6.64 9.97 -9.84
CA LEU A 617 8.09 9.92 -9.97
C LEU A 617 8.63 8.48 -9.91
N SER A 618 7.99 7.58 -9.15
CA SER A 618 8.35 6.16 -9.10
C SER A 618 7.81 5.35 -10.28
N GLN A 619 6.72 5.81 -10.91
CA GLN A 619 6.14 5.13 -12.08
C GLN A 619 6.89 5.47 -13.38
N VAL A 620 7.43 4.45 -14.04
CA VAL A 620 8.07 4.56 -15.36
C VAL A 620 7.02 4.84 -16.43
N GLY A 621 7.30 5.80 -17.33
CA GLY A 621 6.46 6.09 -18.51
C GLY A 621 5.20 6.93 -18.26
N SER A 622 4.91 7.34 -17.02
CA SER A 622 3.85 8.31 -16.71
C SER A 622 4.19 9.70 -17.28
N ILE A 623 3.17 10.52 -17.57
CA ILE A 623 3.41 11.94 -17.88
C ILE A 623 3.57 12.68 -16.56
N LEU A 624 4.73 13.28 -16.31
CA LEU A 624 5.01 14.04 -15.09
C LEU A 624 4.52 15.47 -15.19
N LEU A 625 4.91 16.16 -16.27
CA LEU A 625 4.55 17.54 -16.57
C LEU A 625 3.54 17.59 -17.71
N ASN A 626 2.43 18.28 -17.48
CA ASN A 626 1.37 18.47 -18.46
C ASN A 626 1.66 19.69 -19.36
N PRO A 627 2.01 19.50 -20.66
CA PRO A 627 2.34 20.61 -21.55
C PRO A 627 1.17 21.57 -21.82
N VAL A 628 -0.07 21.05 -21.74
CA VAL A 628 -1.29 21.85 -21.98
C VAL A 628 -1.53 22.82 -20.84
N GLU A 629 -1.32 22.37 -19.59
CA GLU A 629 -1.45 23.21 -18.40
C GLU A 629 -0.40 24.33 -18.38
N ILE A 630 0.84 24.01 -18.77
CA ILE A 630 1.94 24.99 -18.86
C ILE A 630 1.65 26.05 -19.92
N SER A 631 1.06 25.65 -21.05
CA SER A 631 0.71 26.57 -22.14
C SER A 631 -0.49 27.47 -21.82
N ASN A 632 -1.38 27.02 -20.94
CA ASN A 632 -2.56 27.77 -20.51
C ASN A 632 -2.67 27.77 -18.98
N PRO A 633 -1.84 28.57 -18.30
CA PRO A 633 -1.70 28.50 -16.85
C PRO A 633 -2.95 29.02 -16.13
N PRO A 634 -3.39 28.34 -15.06
CA PRO A 634 -4.48 28.82 -14.21
C PRO A 634 -4.07 30.11 -13.47
N ARG A 635 -5.05 30.97 -13.17
CA ARG A 635 -4.82 32.13 -12.28
C ARG A 635 -4.65 31.63 -10.84
N ARG A 636 -3.43 31.71 -10.29
CA ARG A 636 -3.10 31.24 -8.93
C ARG A 636 -2.41 32.32 -8.09
N THR A 637 -2.45 32.16 -6.77
CA THR A 637 -1.70 33.00 -5.81
C THR A 637 -0.44 32.28 -5.33
N ALA A 638 0.49 33.00 -4.69
CA ALA A 638 1.68 32.39 -4.09
C ALA A 638 1.35 31.32 -3.03
N SER A 639 0.27 31.51 -2.26
CA SER A 639 -0.19 30.51 -1.28
C SER A 639 -0.68 29.24 -1.98
N ASN A 640 -1.36 29.36 -3.12
CA ASN A 640 -1.78 28.21 -3.91
C ASN A 640 -0.58 27.44 -4.47
N ALA A 641 0.49 28.15 -4.88
CA ALA A 641 1.71 27.53 -5.41
C ALA A 641 2.46 26.71 -4.35
N ILE A 642 2.53 27.22 -3.11
CA ILE A 642 3.22 26.55 -2.01
C ILE A 642 2.44 25.32 -1.52
N ASN A 643 1.12 25.41 -1.37
CA ASN A 643 0.32 24.35 -0.73
C ASN A 643 -0.23 23.31 -1.72
N ASP A 644 -0.42 23.68 -2.98
CA ASP A 644 -0.91 22.79 -4.05
C ASP A 644 -0.27 23.21 -5.39
N PRO A 645 1.02 22.94 -5.60
CA PRO A 645 1.69 23.38 -6.82
C PRO A 645 1.09 22.75 -8.09
N SER A 646 0.91 23.56 -9.13
CA SER A 646 0.73 23.10 -10.50
C SER A 646 2.07 22.85 -11.20
N ASP A 647 2.04 22.18 -12.35
CA ASP A 647 3.24 21.99 -13.18
C ASP A 647 3.80 23.33 -13.71
N PHE A 648 2.95 24.35 -13.87
CA PHE A 648 3.37 25.72 -14.19
C PHE A 648 4.00 26.43 -12.99
N ASP A 649 3.49 26.21 -11.77
CA ASP A 649 4.06 26.78 -10.55
C ASP A 649 5.46 26.22 -10.28
N LEU A 650 5.68 24.92 -10.50
CA LEU A 650 7.01 24.29 -10.45
C LEU A 650 7.98 25.01 -11.37
N LEU A 651 7.61 25.17 -12.65
CA LEU A 651 8.46 25.82 -13.63
C LEU A 651 8.81 27.24 -13.20
N THR A 652 7.80 28.01 -12.81
CA THR A 652 7.99 29.40 -12.37
C THR A 652 8.91 29.47 -11.17
N ALA A 653 8.77 28.53 -10.23
CA ALA A 653 9.65 28.43 -9.07
C ALA A 653 11.10 28.09 -9.46
N CYS A 654 11.32 27.13 -10.37
CA CYS A 654 12.64 26.78 -10.87
C CYS A 654 13.35 27.97 -11.54
N GLU A 655 12.65 28.70 -12.41
CA GLU A 655 13.19 29.89 -13.08
C GLU A 655 13.49 31.03 -12.10
N GLN A 656 12.59 31.27 -11.13
CA GLN A 656 12.83 32.26 -10.07
C GLN A 656 14.04 31.91 -9.21
N TRP A 657 14.21 30.63 -8.88
CA TRP A 657 15.33 30.14 -8.10
C TRP A 657 16.66 30.34 -8.84
N LEU A 658 16.73 29.91 -10.11
CA LEU A 658 17.93 30.07 -10.95
C LEU A 658 18.32 31.54 -11.13
N ALA A 659 17.31 32.41 -11.36
CA ALA A 659 17.53 33.84 -11.54
C ALA A 659 18.10 34.52 -10.29
N VAL A 660 17.66 34.11 -9.10
CA VAL A 660 18.12 34.67 -7.83
C VAL A 660 19.53 34.19 -7.46
N GLU A 661 19.84 32.92 -7.73
CA GLU A 661 21.19 32.36 -7.55
C GLU A 661 22.19 32.84 -8.62
N GLY A 662 21.72 33.40 -9.73
CA GLY A 662 22.57 33.88 -10.81
C GLY A 662 23.27 32.74 -11.56
N VAL A 663 22.62 31.58 -11.67
CA VAL A 663 23.16 30.42 -12.39
C VAL A 663 23.19 30.71 -13.88
N ALA A 664 24.37 30.61 -14.48
CA ALA A 664 24.56 30.85 -15.91
C ALA A 664 23.96 29.71 -16.77
N GLU A 665 23.51 30.04 -17.98
CA GLU A 665 22.79 29.12 -18.86
C GLU A 665 23.62 27.90 -19.30
N ASP A 666 24.92 28.07 -19.45
CA ASP A 666 25.89 26.99 -19.72
C ASP A 666 25.94 25.97 -18.57
N ILE A 667 25.86 26.43 -17.31
CA ILE A 667 25.81 25.56 -16.13
C ILE A 667 24.50 24.77 -16.12
N VAL A 668 23.38 25.40 -16.49
CA VAL A 668 22.07 24.74 -16.58
C VAL A 668 22.12 23.61 -17.61
N GLU A 669 22.68 23.86 -18.79
CA GLU A 669 22.82 22.84 -19.84
C GLU A 669 23.74 21.68 -19.41
N VAL A 670 24.85 21.98 -18.74
CA VAL A 670 25.77 20.95 -18.22
C VAL A 670 25.09 20.11 -17.12
N LYS A 671 24.32 20.74 -16.23
CA LYS A 671 23.66 20.07 -15.10
C LYS A 671 22.38 19.33 -15.49
N SER A 672 21.71 19.70 -16.57
CA SER A 672 20.55 18.97 -17.11
C SER A 672 20.94 17.69 -17.84
N GLY A 673 22.22 17.47 -18.16
CA GLY A 673 22.72 16.26 -18.82
C GLY A 673 22.54 14.97 -18.01
N ALA A 674 22.60 13.83 -18.71
CA ALA A 674 22.52 12.51 -18.08
C ALA A 674 23.66 12.31 -17.07
N SER A 675 23.31 11.93 -15.84
CA SER A 675 24.25 11.70 -14.74
C SER A 675 23.97 10.34 -14.07
N PRO A 676 24.98 9.66 -13.50
CA PRO A 676 24.74 8.49 -12.64
C PRO A 676 23.85 8.85 -11.45
N SER A 677 23.02 7.90 -11.00
CA SER A 677 22.14 8.08 -9.84
C SER A 677 22.98 8.31 -8.59
N ALA A 678 22.58 9.27 -7.76
CA ALA A 678 23.34 9.66 -6.56
C ALA A 678 22.53 9.46 -5.26
N VAL A 679 21.77 8.37 -5.21
CA VAL A 679 21.04 7.96 -4.00
C VAL A 679 22.04 7.50 -2.95
N THR A 680 21.99 8.12 -1.78
CA THR A 680 22.83 7.72 -0.63
C THR A 680 22.44 6.30 -0.23
N GLN A 681 23.41 5.39 -0.17
CA GLN A 681 23.17 4.02 0.30
C GLN A 681 22.59 4.06 1.71
N THR A 682 21.49 3.35 1.95
CA THR A 682 20.89 3.22 3.28
C THR A 682 21.86 2.49 4.20
N ALA A 683 22.62 3.24 4.99
CA ALA A 683 23.35 2.66 6.10
C ALA A 683 22.33 2.20 7.16
N PRO A 684 22.49 1.01 7.78
CA PRO A 684 21.59 0.58 8.85
C PRO A 684 21.57 1.65 9.95
N VAL A 685 20.38 1.98 10.45
CA VAL A 685 20.20 2.96 11.54
C VAL A 685 21.03 2.49 12.74
N ARG A 686 22.21 3.09 12.94
CA ARG A 686 23.05 2.79 14.09
C ARG A 686 22.46 3.50 15.31
N ILE A 687 21.78 2.74 16.17
CA ILE A 687 21.40 3.23 17.49
C ILE A 687 22.69 3.56 18.24
N PRO A 688 22.92 4.81 18.69
CA PRO A 688 24.14 5.16 19.42
C PRO A 688 24.29 4.30 20.69
N PRO A 689 25.52 3.95 21.11
CA PRO A 689 25.75 3.12 22.29
C PRO A 689 25.06 3.67 23.56
N ALA A 690 24.97 4.99 23.70
CA ALA A 690 24.24 5.63 24.80
C ALA A 690 22.73 5.33 24.76
N ALA A 691 22.11 5.37 23.57
CA ALA A 691 20.70 5.00 23.38
C ALA A 691 20.50 3.49 23.53
N GLN A 692 21.43 2.65 23.08
CA GLN A 692 21.42 1.20 23.32
C GLN A 692 21.51 0.87 24.82
N ASN A 693 22.32 1.61 25.58
CA ASN A 693 22.46 1.45 27.03
C ASN A 693 21.19 1.88 27.78
N ILE A 694 20.54 2.96 27.35
CA ILE A 694 19.26 3.42 27.91
C ILE A 694 18.15 2.41 27.57
N LEU A 695 18.06 1.99 26.31
CA LEU A 695 17.11 0.96 25.87
C LEU A 695 17.33 -0.36 26.62
N GLY A 696 18.59 -0.77 26.80
CA GLY A 696 18.97 -1.93 27.59
C GLY A 696 18.64 -1.78 29.08
N ALA A 697 18.80 -0.59 29.66
CA ALA A 697 18.40 -0.30 31.05
C ALA A 697 16.87 -0.35 31.26
N PHE A 698 16.09 -0.08 30.22
CA PHE A 698 14.64 -0.25 30.20
C PHE A 698 14.17 -1.63 29.69
N GLY A 699 15.09 -2.60 29.52
CA GLY A 699 14.78 -3.98 29.16
C GLY A 699 14.62 -4.26 27.67
N PHE A 700 14.97 -3.30 26.80
CA PHE A 700 15.01 -3.46 25.35
C PHE A 700 16.45 -3.77 24.89
N SER A 701 16.90 -5.01 25.06
CA SER A 701 18.15 -5.48 24.45
C SER A 701 17.90 -5.91 23.00
N HIS A 702 18.66 -5.35 22.06
CA HIS A 702 18.74 -5.86 20.69
C HIS A 702 19.48 -7.21 20.72
N GLN A 703 18.74 -8.31 20.55
CA GLN A 703 19.32 -9.64 20.41
C GLN A 703 19.62 -9.88 18.94
N ASP A 704 20.82 -9.48 18.51
CA ASP A 704 21.49 -9.98 17.30
C ASP A 704 22.94 -9.44 17.28
N ASP A 705 23.87 -10.17 17.88
CA ASP A 705 25.31 -10.05 17.59
C ASP A 705 25.80 -11.38 17.01
N PRO A 706 25.93 -11.49 15.67
CA PRO A 706 26.49 -12.66 15.03
C PRO A 706 28.00 -12.49 14.92
N SER A 707 28.73 -12.52 16.03
CA SER A 707 30.19 -12.62 16.00
C SER A 707 30.79 -13.30 17.23
N GLY A 708 30.33 -14.53 17.48
CA GLY A 708 31.08 -15.48 18.29
C GLY A 708 32.37 -15.89 17.59
N HIS A 709 33.45 -15.11 17.76
CA HIS A 709 34.81 -15.60 17.57
C HIS A 709 35.58 -15.54 18.88
N ALA A 710 35.65 -16.72 19.50
CA ALA A 710 36.67 -17.05 20.45
C ALA A 710 38.05 -16.76 19.83
N ASN A 711 38.79 -15.85 20.44
CA ASN A 711 40.24 -15.90 20.42
C ASN A 711 40.75 -15.36 21.75
N GLY A 712 41.00 -16.29 22.68
CA GLY A 712 41.91 -16.01 23.78
C GLY A 712 43.31 -15.82 23.20
N HIS A 713 44.09 -14.90 23.75
CA HIS A 713 45.54 -15.03 23.96
C HIS A 713 46.02 -13.93 24.93
N TYR A 714 46.38 -14.38 26.13
CA TYR A 714 47.38 -13.84 27.06
C TYR A 714 47.38 -12.34 27.43
N ALA A 715 46.75 -12.03 28.57
CA ALA A 715 47.22 -10.95 29.43
C ALA A 715 48.36 -11.48 30.31
N ASN A 716 49.60 -11.07 30.00
CA ASN A 716 50.75 -11.23 30.87
C ASN A 716 51.11 -9.87 31.47
N GLY A 717 51.14 -9.79 32.80
CA GLY A 717 52.15 -9.02 33.54
C GLY A 717 51.96 -7.51 33.75
N ARG A 718 51.32 -7.18 34.88
CA ARG A 718 51.76 -6.27 35.98
C ARG A 718 52.67 -5.04 35.71
N MET A 719 52.24 -3.96 36.38
CA MET A 719 52.99 -2.96 37.17
C MET A 719 53.86 -1.93 36.43
N ASN A 720 53.37 -0.68 36.34
CA ASN A 720 53.66 0.39 37.31
C ASN A 720 52.62 1.51 37.21
#